data_AF-A0A928YKM1-F1
#
_entry.id   AF-A0A928YKM1-F1
#
_cell.length_a   1.000
_cell.length_b   1.000
_cell.length_c   1.000
_cell.angle_alpha   90.00
_cell.angle_beta   90.00
_cell.angle_gamma   90.00
#
_symmetry.space_group_name_H-M   'P 1'
#
loop_
_entity.id
_entity.type
_entity.pdbx_description
1 polymer ?
#
loop_
_entity_poly.entity_id
_entity_poly.type
_entity_poly.pdbx_seq_one_letter_code
_entity_poly.pdbx_strand_id
1 'polypeptide(L)'
;MKFLLLNVFFIFSVIFSSTSYAGFETGISVFKNIPLKEKLLNIYTAVQKKTAEVEKTMIPKTGDNYKNIEQAEQAEFNELKIKRIKEACKLIGVPFDVFLAAEMLLAQGDKIFISDQFQKNKTFSNFLLKSQKSTAEELSKAISTLPAKYIVLKGENLESKLYSLLAASAYLEKNSAQRYHVVSLPSSLITNGMDIAKIEAVIFSLESYLKEKMVVHLDTLGGIEAGKPLPPSLLFLDALEKTQKDFRVPFVLNFTQNEVNVFSQTTLYKVAKDKIKEIETKSLSVEQLNDLAKVLLPEIQKKYSTVISERVITSLLKVAPILFPGENIVSSLNQLVKEVVESFTSNKEIELEQVKELVEKKYGKTNLFKTGLAGVDLSNKQEVLKVVLQVQDKVTKELIGQNDAVTKVSQAIEAHYMKKERKTPLSIFAVGLTGVGKTELGNLISKHLYGSNSLANFSLGNFSHVGDLNNLFGSAKGYIGSDEISEFEKFLSKNPSGGVIIFDEASNMGGDKQESKNAMFKRFYELLEEGKWTASKSGVTYNLGNYVFLFTGNDGEKIFKGVNNESYKELLWKENNSREKIFKMLTEVGVPEAFLGRLNEVFLFKPVTKETAIQIAKKFIKDFEKNYEISIKYIDKEKFFNNLVQATFFASEGARSVRNFIENRLGSYIVRASEEALRSGEALKSIKLAWQDNLNARVYAARSFKRQSFLKISISTDKHPKYSAFKSIDVSSDIIQVDLPTRAQVKETAYHEAGHGFLSFAKQTGQKLQFISVIPGRTSAGINYLGVAAYDKDIFTSLTYKNLIKRVAGLLAGGMAEKMAGYNLSSGWSNDLLQVRTIIQHAFLKGTVLEGKGFEFIRIQGKENNVKLSKEQEKRFQEEVEKVIILAKKEVVKTLTKKWSNVEKVVDLLMKKGTINAKEFSTIENDKSIREAWEVDSNLKVYQAASCKSLF
;
A
#
# COMPACT_ATOMS: atom_id res chain seq x y z
N MET A 1 34.87 29.39 43.03
CA MET A 1 35.80 28.95 41.97
C MET A 1 35.10 28.60 40.65
N LYS A 2 34.06 27.74 40.60
CA LYS A 2 33.30 27.47 39.34
C LYS A 2 32.66 28.73 38.69
N PHE A 3 32.15 29.65 39.51
CA PHE A 3 31.69 30.98 39.06
C PHE A 3 32.84 31.93 38.68
N LEU A 4 34.08 31.64 39.12
CA LEU A 4 35.25 32.47 38.84
C LEU A 4 35.82 32.18 37.46
N LEU A 5 35.84 30.90 37.03
CA LEU A 5 36.34 30.46 35.72
C LEU A 5 35.50 31.01 34.57
N LEU A 6 34.17 30.81 34.57
CA LEU A 6 33.29 31.32 33.49
C LEU A 6 33.38 32.85 33.35
N ASN A 7 33.50 33.55 34.49
CA ASN A 7 33.62 35.00 34.51
C ASN A 7 34.99 35.45 34.01
N VAL A 8 36.08 34.80 34.42
CA VAL A 8 37.44 35.08 33.91
C VAL A 8 37.51 34.82 32.39
N PHE A 9 36.88 33.77 31.87
CA PHE A 9 36.85 33.48 30.42
C PHE A 9 36.02 34.51 29.62
N PHE A 10 34.87 34.94 30.14
CA PHE A 10 34.09 36.01 29.52
C PHE A 10 34.84 37.35 29.55
N ILE A 11 35.53 37.63 30.65
CA ILE A 11 36.41 38.81 30.80
C ILE A 11 37.51 38.81 29.73
N PHE A 12 38.19 37.70 29.49
CA PHE A 12 39.27 37.63 28.47
C PHE A 12 38.74 37.80 27.04
N SER A 13 37.57 37.23 26.71
CA SER A 13 36.92 37.45 25.41
C SER A 13 36.60 38.92 25.17
N VAL A 14 36.03 39.62 26.17
CA VAL A 14 35.69 41.05 26.03
C VAL A 14 36.94 41.94 26.02
N ILE A 15 37.99 41.63 26.81
CA ILE A 15 39.26 42.37 26.81
C ILE A 15 39.94 42.37 25.43
N PHE A 16 39.86 41.25 24.71
CA PHE A 16 40.57 41.07 23.43
C PHE A 16 39.70 41.27 22.17
N SER A 17 38.37 41.37 22.31
CA SER A 17 37.44 41.65 21.20
C SER A 17 36.86 43.06 21.19
N SER A 18 36.87 43.79 22.31
CA SER A 18 36.30 45.14 22.38
C SER A 18 37.36 46.22 22.09
N THR A 19 37.12 46.99 21.02
CA THR A 19 37.93 48.16 20.64
C THR A 19 37.57 49.43 21.42
N SER A 20 36.60 49.38 22.35
CA SER A 20 36.17 50.54 23.14
C SER A 20 35.93 50.23 24.62
N TYR A 21 36.40 51.15 25.48
CA TYR A 21 36.27 51.11 26.94
C TYR A 21 34.81 51.01 27.41
N ALA A 22 33.89 51.66 26.70
CA ALA A 22 32.46 51.64 27.00
C ALA A 22 31.82 50.25 26.80
N GLY A 23 32.25 49.50 25.78
CA GLY A 23 31.80 48.12 25.55
C GLY A 23 32.29 47.17 26.65
N PHE A 24 33.53 47.34 27.10
CA PHE A 24 34.11 46.58 28.21
C PHE A 24 33.40 46.87 29.55
N GLU A 25 33.16 48.15 29.86
CA GLU A 25 32.49 48.58 31.10
C GLU A 25 31.05 48.08 31.19
N THR A 26 30.32 48.08 30.06
CA THR A 26 28.96 47.56 29.96
C THR A 26 28.92 46.04 30.16
N GLY A 27 29.90 45.31 29.63
CA GLY A 27 30.01 43.84 29.79
C GLY A 27 30.34 43.39 31.22
N ILE A 28 31.12 44.16 31.98
CA ILE A 28 31.46 43.86 33.38
C ILE A 28 30.45 44.42 34.39
N SER A 29 29.46 45.22 33.96
CA SER A 29 28.39 45.78 34.81
C SER A 29 27.48 44.71 35.45
N VAL A 30 27.50 43.49 34.92
CA VAL A 30 26.76 42.32 35.42
C VAL A 30 27.33 41.78 36.74
N PHE A 31 28.55 42.19 37.13
CA PHE A 31 29.22 41.74 38.35
C PHE A 31 28.96 42.69 39.53
N LYS A 32 28.16 42.24 40.51
CA LYS A 32 27.81 43.01 41.73
C LYS A 32 28.95 43.21 42.75
N ASN A 33 30.16 42.67 42.51
CA ASN A 33 31.25 42.65 43.50
C ASN A 33 32.33 43.71 43.15
N ILE A 34 32.31 44.83 43.88
CA ILE A 34 33.06 46.08 43.59
C ILE A 34 34.60 45.90 43.51
N PRO A 35 35.30 45.16 44.39
CA PRO A 35 36.77 45.12 44.38
C PRO A 35 37.39 44.26 43.24
N LEU A 36 36.63 43.33 42.66
CA LEU A 36 37.08 42.56 41.48
C LEU A 36 36.95 43.40 40.20
N LYS A 37 35.90 44.23 40.12
CA LYS A 37 35.64 45.15 39.00
C LYS A 37 36.80 46.15 38.84
N GLU A 38 37.27 46.78 39.93
CA GLU A 38 38.40 47.71 39.89
C GLU A 38 39.71 47.06 39.47
N LYS A 39 40.04 45.87 39.99
CA LYS A 39 41.27 45.15 39.61
C LYS A 39 41.29 44.80 38.13
N LEU A 40 40.15 44.37 37.58
CA LEU A 40 40.02 44.04 36.16
C LEU A 40 40.07 45.27 35.25
N LEU A 41 39.48 46.38 35.70
CA LEU A 41 39.54 47.67 34.99
C LEU A 41 40.98 48.20 34.92
N ASN A 42 41.74 48.07 36.01
CA ASN A 42 43.15 48.47 36.06
C ASN A 42 44.04 47.61 35.14
N ILE A 43 43.79 46.31 35.06
CA ILE A 43 44.51 45.40 34.15
C ILE A 43 44.18 45.73 32.69
N TYR A 44 42.91 45.93 32.33
CA TYR A 44 42.49 46.33 30.98
C TYR A 44 43.14 47.65 30.56
N THR A 45 43.12 48.65 31.44
CA THR A 45 43.69 49.97 31.19
C THR A 45 45.22 49.91 31.00
N ALA A 46 45.91 49.08 31.79
CA ALA A 46 47.35 48.88 31.64
C ALA A 46 47.72 48.17 30.32
N VAL A 47 46.91 47.21 29.87
CA VAL A 47 47.10 46.52 28.58
C VAL A 47 46.88 47.49 27.42
N GLN A 48 45.75 48.22 27.40
CA GLN A 48 45.41 49.17 26.33
C GLN A 48 46.45 50.30 26.20
N LYS A 49 46.92 50.86 27.32
CA LYS A 49 47.93 51.93 27.32
C LYS A 49 49.26 51.46 26.69
N LYS A 50 49.65 50.20 26.91
CA LYS A 50 50.89 49.63 26.40
C LYS A 50 50.76 49.11 24.97
N THR A 51 49.56 48.71 24.53
CA THR A 51 49.25 48.41 23.13
C THR A 51 49.31 49.69 22.28
N ALA A 52 48.73 50.79 22.76
CA ALA A 52 48.78 52.09 22.09
C ALA A 52 50.19 52.71 22.01
N GLU A 53 51.10 52.40 22.94
CA GLU A 53 52.52 52.77 22.85
C GLU A 53 53.25 52.03 21.71
N VAL A 54 52.92 50.75 21.50
CA VAL A 54 53.54 49.91 20.45
C VAL A 54 53.01 50.26 19.06
N GLU A 55 51.71 50.54 18.94
CA GLU A 55 51.10 51.01 17.68
C GLU A 55 51.67 52.35 17.23
N LYS A 56 52.08 53.23 18.16
CA LYS A 56 52.75 54.51 17.84
C LYS A 56 54.18 54.35 17.34
N THR A 57 54.86 53.26 17.67
CA THR A 57 56.22 52.97 17.19
C THR A 57 56.25 52.29 15.81
N MET A 58 55.10 51.82 15.32
CA MET A 58 54.97 51.17 14.00
C MET A 58 54.37 52.14 12.97
N ILE A 59 55.22 53.04 12.42
CA ILE A 59 54.88 53.82 11.22
C ILE A 59 55.44 53.07 10.00
N PRO A 60 54.66 52.79 8.94
CA PRO A 60 55.17 52.09 7.76
C PRO A 60 56.10 53.02 6.96
N LYS A 61 57.35 52.60 6.71
CA LYS A 61 58.20 53.20 5.66
C LYS A 61 57.94 52.46 4.35
N THR A 62 57.66 53.22 3.30
CA THR A 62 57.28 52.78 1.94
C THR A 62 58.36 51.96 1.23
N GLY A 63 57.98 50.84 0.60
CA GLY A 63 58.76 50.17 -0.47
C GLY A 63 58.74 48.63 -0.44
N ASP A 64 58.00 48.03 -1.37
CA ASP A 64 58.07 46.68 -1.96
C ASP A 64 58.90 45.58 -1.24
N ASN A 65 58.34 44.99 -0.17
CA ASN A 65 58.61 43.60 0.26
C ASN A 65 57.58 43.09 1.30
N TYR A 66 56.29 43.38 1.08
CA TYR A 66 55.24 43.29 2.11
C TYR A 66 54.88 41.88 2.62
N LYS A 67 54.97 40.82 1.81
CA LYS A 67 54.44 39.49 2.22
C LYS A 67 55.29 38.74 3.26
N ASN A 68 56.61 38.91 3.25
CA ASN A 68 57.48 38.22 4.20
C ASN A 68 57.64 38.99 5.51
N ILE A 69 57.46 40.32 5.47
CA ILE A 69 57.53 41.21 6.63
C ILE A 69 56.20 41.15 7.42
N GLU A 70 55.04 41.13 6.74
CA GLU A 70 53.73 40.92 7.42
C GLU A 70 53.72 39.61 8.23
N GLN A 71 54.26 38.51 7.69
CA GLN A 71 54.28 37.23 8.41
C GLN A 71 55.25 37.23 9.60
N ALA A 72 56.39 37.92 9.49
CA ALA A 72 57.36 38.05 10.58
C ALA A 72 56.87 38.99 11.69
N GLU A 73 56.27 40.13 11.33
CA GLU A 73 55.71 41.11 12.27
C GLU A 73 54.44 40.58 12.96
N GLN A 74 53.59 39.82 12.25
CA GLN A 74 52.44 39.13 12.85
C GLN A 74 52.89 38.01 13.80
N ALA A 75 53.98 37.31 13.48
CA ALA A 75 54.56 36.28 14.34
C ALA A 75 55.11 36.88 15.64
N GLU A 76 55.84 37.99 15.56
CA GLU A 76 56.39 38.69 16.73
C GLU A 76 55.29 39.30 17.61
N PHE A 77 54.22 39.84 17.00
CA PHE A 77 53.02 40.30 17.70
C PHE A 77 52.29 39.15 18.42
N ASN A 78 52.13 38.00 17.75
CA ASN A 78 51.51 36.81 18.33
C ASN A 78 52.35 36.21 19.46
N GLU A 79 53.68 36.23 19.35
CA GLU A 79 54.59 35.73 20.37
C GLU A 79 54.55 36.59 21.65
N LEU A 80 54.49 37.92 21.49
CA LEU A 80 54.30 38.86 22.61
C LEU A 80 52.93 38.68 23.29
N LYS A 81 51.88 38.43 22.49
CA LYS A 81 50.52 38.15 22.96
C LYS A 81 50.48 36.84 23.77
N ILE A 82 51.10 35.77 23.27
CA ILE A 82 51.24 34.47 23.96
C ILE A 82 52.01 34.62 25.28
N LYS A 83 53.11 35.38 25.29
CA LYS A 83 53.92 35.61 26.50
C LYS A 83 53.12 36.31 27.60
N ARG A 84 52.33 37.34 27.23
CA ARG A 84 51.45 38.05 28.17
C ARG A 84 50.27 37.19 28.66
N ILE A 85 49.71 36.35 27.80
CA ILE A 85 48.66 35.39 28.19
C ILE A 85 49.23 34.35 29.17
N LYS A 86 50.45 33.84 28.94
CA LYS A 86 51.15 32.93 29.88
C LYS A 86 51.36 33.57 31.25
N GLU A 87 51.77 34.84 31.30
CA GLU A 87 51.91 35.59 32.56
C GLU A 87 50.56 35.80 33.25
N ALA A 88 49.51 36.14 32.50
CA ALA A 88 48.16 36.30 33.03
C ALA A 88 47.61 34.99 33.61
N CYS A 89 47.82 33.87 32.90
CA CYS A 89 47.49 32.50 33.34
C CYS A 89 48.21 32.15 34.66
N LYS A 90 49.49 32.53 34.78
CA LYS A 90 50.30 32.33 35.99
C LYS A 90 49.78 33.14 37.18
N LEU A 91 49.31 34.36 36.95
CA LEU A 91 48.71 35.24 37.98
C LEU A 91 47.36 34.73 38.52
N ILE A 92 46.57 34.06 37.69
CA ILE A 92 45.24 33.53 38.06
C ILE A 92 45.25 32.05 38.46
N GLY A 93 46.42 31.40 38.45
CA GLY A 93 46.56 29.98 38.81
C GLY A 93 45.92 29.01 37.82
N VAL A 94 45.79 29.39 36.55
CA VAL A 94 45.28 28.54 35.47
C VAL A 94 46.46 28.13 34.58
N PRO A 95 46.74 26.83 34.36
CA PRO A 95 47.79 26.41 33.44
C PRO A 95 47.52 26.95 32.03
N PHE A 96 48.55 27.45 31.35
CA PHE A 96 48.40 28.04 30.01
C PHE A 96 47.78 27.06 29.00
N ASP A 97 48.06 25.77 29.14
CA ASP A 97 47.53 24.73 28.27
C ASP A 97 46.01 24.53 28.47
N VAL A 98 45.50 24.75 29.69
CA VAL A 98 44.06 24.75 30.00
C VAL A 98 43.37 25.99 29.42
N PHE A 99 44.05 27.14 29.44
CA PHE A 99 43.55 28.37 28.81
C PHE A 99 43.48 28.23 27.29
N LEU A 100 44.55 27.72 26.66
CA LEU A 100 44.63 27.52 25.22
C LEU A 100 43.58 26.51 24.75
N ALA A 101 43.38 25.42 25.50
CA ALA A 101 42.30 24.47 25.26
C ALA A 101 40.91 25.13 25.27
N ALA A 102 40.63 26.00 26.23
CA ALA A 102 39.36 26.69 26.35
C ALA A 102 39.16 27.75 25.25
N GLU A 103 40.21 28.46 24.84
CA GLU A 103 40.17 29.42 23.74
C GLU A 103 39.92 28.73 22.40
N MET A 104 40.57 27.57 22.16
CA MET A 104 40.36 26.76 20.96
C MET A 104 38.93 26.21 20.85
N LEU A 105 38.28 25.92 21.99
CA LEU A 105 36.87 25.54 22.05
C LEU A 105 35.91 26.71 21.81
N LEU A 106 36.35 27.96 21.98
CA LEU A 106 35.53 29.18 21.83
C LEU A 106 35.74 29.91 20.49
N ALA A 107 36.91 29.79 19.87
CA ALA A 107 37.33 30.58 18.71
C ALA A 107 36.65 30.21 17.37
N GLN A 108 35.94 29.07 17.27
CA GLN A 108 35.32 28.63 16.00
C GLN A 108 33.85 29.07 15.81
N GLY A 109 33.31 29.96 16.65
CA GLY A 109 31.95 30.51 16.45
C GLY A 109 30.80 29.53 16.70
N ASP A 110 31.08 28.23 16.71
CA ASP A 110 30.22 27.20 17.23
C ASP A 110 30.22 27.31 18.76
N LYS A 111 29.27 28.08 19.29
CA LYS A 111 28.90 28.05 20.71
C LYS A 111 28.89 26.58 21.14
N ILE A 112 29.64 26.23 22.19
CA ILE A 112 29.54 24.97 22.92
C ILE A 112 28.07 24.55 22.91
N PHE A 113 27.72 23.54 22.11
CA PHE A 113 26.33 23.24 21.79
C PHE A 113 25.62 22.73 23.04
N ILE A 114 24.97 23.67 23.71
CA ILE A 114 23.81 23.49 24.54
C ILE A 114 22.83 24.53 24.01
N SER A 115 21.70 24.09 23.46
CA SER A 115 20.60 25.02 23.19
C SER A 115 20.13 25.56 24.54
N ASP A 116 20.72 26.68 24.92
CA ASP A 116 20.62 27.28 26.25
C ASP A 116 19.18 27.67 26.62
N GLN A 117 18.26 27.70 25.64
CA GLN A 117 16.85 28.05 25.84
C GLN A 117 15.99 26.89 26.38
N PHE A 118 16.19 25.65 25.93
CA PHE A 118 15.35 24.50 26.35
C PHE A 118 16.02 23.60 27.39
N GLN A 119 17.36 23.53 27.46
CA GLN A 119 18.04 22.79 28.53
C GLN A 119 17.90 23.47 29.90
N LYS A 120 17.82 24.82 29.92
CA LYS A 120 17.46 25.58 31.14
C LYS A 120 15.99 25.44 31.53
N ASN A 121 15.14 24.90 30.65
CA ASN A 121 13.74 24.65 30.96
C ASN A 121 13.61 23.38 31.81
N LYS A 122 13.50 23.59 33.13
CA LYS A 122 13.35 22.53 34.12
C LYS A 122 12.19 21.58 33.82
N THR A 123 11.14 22.04 33.15
CA THR A 123 9.97 21.24 32.75
C THR A 123 10.32 20.29 31.61
N PHE A 124 11.01 20.78 30.58
CA PHE A 124 11.46 19.99 29.44
C PHE A 124 12.47 18.91 29.85
N SER A 125 13.48 19.28 30.65
CA SER A 125 14.50 18.34 31.15
C SER A 125 13.88 17.26 32.06
N ASN A 126 12.91 17.63 32.91
CA ASN A 126 12.19 16.65 33.73
C ASN A 126 11.29 15.73 32.91
N PHE A 127 10.65 16.23 31.85
CA PHE A 127 9.87 15.42 30.93
C PHE A 127 10.75 14.35 30.27
N LEU A 128 11.88 14.75 29.68
CA LEU A 128 12.81 13.82 29.03
C LEU A 128 13.31 12.73 29.99
N LEU A 129 13.68 13.12 31.21
CA LEU A 129 14.11 12.17 32.24
C LEU A 129 13.02 11.19 32.67
N LYS A 130 11.78 11.64 32.73
CA LYS A 130 10.63 10.77 33.03
C LYS A 130 10.36 9.81 31.86
N SER A 131 10.42 10.32 30.63
CA SER A 131 10.11 9.58 29.41
C SER A 131 11.18 8.57 29.01
N GLN A 132 12.44 8.80 29.41
CA GLN A 132 13.61 7.95 29.11
C GLN A 132 14.25 7.36 30.38
N LYS A 133 13.45 7.13 31.43
CA LYS A 133 13.93 6.72 32.76
C LYS A 133 14.83 5.47 32.72
N SER A 134 14.46 4.45 31.95
CA SER A 134 15.24 3.21 31.80
C SER A 134 16.65 3.47 31.26
N THR A 135 16.75 4.23 30.17
CA THR A 135 18.03 4.59 29.54
C THR A 135 18.89 5.44 30.46
N ALA A 136 18.27 6.35 31.22
CA ALA A 136 18.98 7.17 32.20
C ALA A 136 19.55 6.33 33.37
N GLU A 137 18.81 5.33 33.87
CA GLU A 137 19.28 4.42 34.92
C GLU A 137 20.40 3.49 34.42
N GLU A 138 20.31 2.98 33.20
CA GLU A 138 21.39 2.18 32.60
C GLU A 138 22.65 3.00 32.34
N LEU A 139 22.50 4.22 31.85
CA LEU A 139 23.61 5.16 31.66
C LEU A 139 24.28 5.50 32.99
N SER A 140 23.49 5.75 34.05
CA SER A 140 23.98 5.90 35.42
C SER A 140 24.86 4.74 35.84
N LYS A 141 24.33 3.53 35.68
CA LYS A 141 25.01 2.30 36.10
C LYS A 141 26.32 2.14 35.35
N ALA A 142 26.31 2.32 34.03
CA ALA A 142 27.49 2.23 33.16
C ALA A 142 28.59 3.24 33.53
N ILE A 143 28.22 4.49 33.84
CA ILE A 143 29.18 5.53 34.24
C ILE A 143 29.73 5.28 35.66
N SER A 144 28.92 4.70 36.55
CA SER A 144 29.30 4.49 37.95
C SER A 144 30.24 3.29 38.18
N THR A 145 30.17 2.25 37.35
CA THR A 145 30.86 0.98 37.59
C THR A 145 32.32 0.95 37.10
N LEU A 146 32.74 1.94 36.29
CA LEU A 146 34.11 2.11 35.78
C LEU A 146 34.82 0.92 35.05
N PRO A 147 34.17 -0.05 34.35
CA PRO A 147 34.91 -1.02 33.51
C PRO A 147 34.85 -0.67 32.01
N ALA A 148 34.03 0.30 31.59
CA ALA A 148 33.77 0.63 30.18
C ALA A 148 34.40 1.98 29.81
N LYS A 149 35.33 1.94 28.84
CA LYS A 149 35.98 3.12 28.27
C LYS A 149 35.06 3.83 27.26
N TYR A 150 34.17 3.07 26.62
CA TYR A 150 33.26 3.55 25.59
C TYR A 150 31.82 3.13 25.93
N ILE A 151 30.90 4.08 25.97
CA ILE A 151 29.46 3.83 26.14
C ILE A 151 28.79 4.15 24.82
N VAL A 152 28.12 3.17 24.22
CA VAL A 152 27.43 3.29 22.93
C VAL A 152 25.93 3.31 23.17
N LEU A 153 25.30 4.46 22.91
CA LEU A 153 23.85 4.60 22.86
C LEU A 153 23.36 4.15 21.48
N LYS A 154 22.44 3.19 21.45
CA LYS A 154 21.98 2.50 20.23
C LYS A 154 20.49 2.72 20.04
N GLY A 155 20.14 3.58 19.08
CA GLY A 155 18.75 3.91 18.76
C GLY A 155 18.23 3.21 17.50
N GLU A 156 16.95 2.80 17.50
CA GLU A 156 16.28 2.22 16.32
C GLU A 156 16.30 3.12 15.06
N ASN A 157 16.30 4.43 15.21
CA ASN A 157 16.20 5.41 14.13
C ASN A 157 16.90 6.73 14.53
N LEU A 158 16.87 7.73 13.65
CA LEU A 158 17.49 9.04 13.92
C LEU A 158 16.82 9.76 15.11
N GLU A 159 15.53 9.55 15.31
CA GLU A 159 14.73 10.15 16.38
C GLU A 159 15.15 9.61 17.76
N SER A 160 15.31 8.29 17.91
CA SER A 160 15.80 7.70 19.16
C SER A 160 17.24 8.10 19.45
N LYS A 161 18.12 8.16 18.44
CA LYS A 161 19.49 8.72 18.57
C LYS A 161 19.44 10.12 19.20
N LEU A 162 18.55 10.99 18.74
CA LEU A 162 18.40 12.36 19.25
C LEU A 162 17.84 12.44 20.67
N TYR A 163 16.84 11.64 21.02
CA TYR A 163 16.31 11.64 22.40
C TYR A 163 17.30 11.06 23.41
N SER A 164 18.13 10.11 22.98
CA SER A 164 19.20 9.56 23.80
C SER A 164 20.23 10.60 24.18
N LEU A 165 20.59 11.48 23.22
CA LEU A 165 21.50 12.59 23.44
C LEU A 165 20.95 13.53 24.51
N LEU A 166 19.70 13.97 24.34
CA LEU A 166 19.06 14.90 25.26
C LEU A 166 18.81 14.27 26.64
N ALA A 167 18.46 12.99 26.70
CA ALA A 167 18.29 12.26 27.96
C ALA A 167 19.62 12.07 28.70
N ALA A 168 20.71 11.77 27.99
CA ALA A 168 22.05 11.68 28.56
C ALA A 168 22.49 13.03 29.14
N SER A 169 22.32 14.13 28.40
CA SER A 169 22.61 15.49 28.89
C SER A 169 21.78 15.86 30.12
N ALA A 170 20.46 15.66 30.07
CA ALA A 170 19.56 15.98 31.19
C ALA A 170 19.86 15.13 32.45
N TYR A 171 20.28 13.88 32.28
CA TYR A 171 20.67 12.99 33.38
C TYR A 171 21.92 13.49 34.09
N LEU A 172 22.92 13.88 33.32
CA LEU A 172 24.22 14.32 33.82
C LEU A 172 24.11 15.67 34.54
N GLU A 173 23.25 16.59 34.07
CA GLU A 173 22.96 17.85 34.77
C GLU A 173 22.25 17.65 36.12
N LYS A 174 21.23 16.78 36.17
CA LYS A 174 20.44 16.54 37.40
C LYS A 174 21.24 15.83 38.49
N ASN A 175 22.21 15.01 38.12
CA ASN A 175 23.10 14.30 39.05
C ASN A 175 24.44 15.03 39.28
N SER A 176 24.48 16.33 39.06
CA SER A 176 25.65 17.19 39.34
C SER A 176 26.12 17.15 40.81
N ALA A 177 25.31 16.60 41.73
CA ALA A 177 25.73 16.22 43.08
C ALA A 177 26.78 15.08 43.13
N GLN A 178 26.87 14.22 42.10
CA GLN A 178 27.86 13.13 41.99
C GLN A 178 29.18 13.54 41.29
N ARG A 179 29.44 14.84 41.05
CA ARG A 179 30.70 15.37 40.47
C ARG A 179 31.09 14.75 39.11
N TYR A 180 30.17 14.71 38.15
CA TYR A 180 30.47 14.38 36.75
C TYR A 180 30.41 15.64 35.85
N HIS A 181 31.45 15.92 35.08
CA HIS A 181 31.46 16.99 34.05
C HIS A 181 31.30 16.41 32.66
N VAL A 182 30.42 16.99 31.84
CA VAL A 182 30.22 16.60 30.44
C VAL A 182 30.93 17.59 29.53
N VAL A 183 31.84 17.10 28.71
CA VAL A 183 32.47 17.90 27.65
C VAL A 183 32.05 17.33 26.31
N SER A 184 31.25 18.10 25.56
CA SER A 184 30.88 17.75 24.19
C SER A 184 31.91 18.31 23.23
N LEU A 185 32.57 17.47 22.46
CA LEU A 185 33.50 17.88 21.42
C LEU A 185 32.75 17.92 20.08
N PRO A 186 32.50 19.10 19.48
CA PRO A 186 31.91 19.19 18.15
C PRO A 186 32.81 18.56 17.08
N SER A 187 32.19 17.94 16.08
CA SER A 187 32.87 17.25 14.99
C SER A 187 33.77 18.18 14.17
N SER A 188 33.48 19.49 14.15
CA SER A 188 34.24 20.54 13.46
C SER A 188 35.65 20.76 14.04
N LEU A 189 35.87 20.50 15.33
CA LEU A 189 37.20 20.55 15.96
C LEU A 189 38.15 19.49 15.41
N ILE A 190 37.59 18.38 14.92
CA ILE A 190 38.34 17.20 14.49
C ILE A 190 38.62 17.25 12.97
N THR A 191 37.79 17.96 12.19
CA THR A 191 37.95 18.13 10.74
C THR A 191 39.03 19.13 10.33
N ASN A 192 39.33 20.15 11.16
CA ASN A 192 40.20 21.28 10.78
C ASN A 192 41.72 21.01 10.95
N GLY A 193 42.15 19.74 10.91
CA GLY A 193 43.57 19.38 10.97
C GLY A 193 44.23 19.64 12.33
N MET A 194 43.45 19.67 13.41
CA MET A 194 43.99 19.79 14.76
C MET A 194 44.78 18.51 15.09
N ASP A 195 46.06 18.68 15.40
CA ASP A 195 46.96 17.59 15.77
C ASP A 195 46.39 16.80 16.96
N ILE A 196 46.34 15.47 16.85
CA ILE A 196 45.88 14.55 17.90
C ILE A 196 46.60 14.82 19.21
N ALA A 197 47.88 15.20 19.16
CA ALA A 197 48.66 15.58 20.33
C ALA A 197 48.09 16.79 21.09
N LYS A 198 47.45 17.74 20.39
CA LYS A 198 46.82 18.92 21.00
C LYS A 198 45.50 18.57 21.68
N ILE A 199 44.68 17.72 21.06
CA ILE A 199 43.41 17.26 21.66
C ILE A 199 43.71 16.35 22.87
N GLU A 200 44.73 15.50 22.79
CA GLU A 200 45.25 14.73 23.93
C GLU A 200 45.67 15.64 25.08
N ALA A 201 46.45 16.69 24.79
CA ALA A 201 46.89 17.65 25.80
C ALA A 201 45.72 18.39 26.45
N VAL A 202 44.68 18.74 25.67
CA VAL A 202 43.44 19.35 26.18
C VAL A 202 42.72 18.41 27.13
N ILE A 203 42.46 17.17 26.73
CA ILE A 203 41.73 16.18 27.55
C ILE A 203 42.52 15.86 28.84
N PHE A 204 43.84 15.65 28.73
CA PHE A 204 44.70 15.36 29.88
C PHE A 204 44.80 16.55 30.85
N SER A 205 44.89 17.77 30.32
CA SER A 205 44.93 18.99 31.13
C SER A 205 43.60 19.22 31.85
N LEU A 206 42.47 18.96 31.19
CA LEU A 206 41.15 19.02 31.80
C LEU A 206 40.97 17.94 32.88
N GLU A 207 41.39 16.71 32.61
CA GLU A 207 41.34 15.60 33.58
C GLU A 207 42.19 15.90 34.83
N SER A 208 43.42 16.38 34.64
CA SER A 208 44.34 16.74 35.73
C SER A 208 43.86 17.95 36.55
N TYR A 209 43.26 18.94 35.88
CA TYR A 209 42.83 20.20 36.51
C TYR A 209 41.49 20.07 37.25
N LEU A 210 40.51 19.35 36.69
CA LEU A 210 39.15 19.29 37.25
C LEU A 210 39.08 18.49 38.56
N LYS A 211 40.00 17.53 38.79
CA LYS A 211 40.04 16.65 39.99
C LYS A 211 38.70 15.97 40.35
N GLU A 212 37.75 15.94 39.42
CA GLU A 212 36.39 15.38 39.53
C GLU A 212 36.18 14.36 38.38
N LYS A 213 35.19 13.47 38.48
CA LYS A 213 34.92 12.49 37.40
C LYS A 213 34.42 13.25 36.16
N MET A 214 34.88 12.88 34.97
CA MET A 214 34.52 13.54 33.72
C MET A 214 33.96 12.50 32.74
N VAL A 215 33.09 12.92 31.83
CA VAL A 215 32.59 12.12 30.71
C VAL A 215 32.74 12.97 29.45
N VAL A 216 33.31 12.40 28.39
CA VAL A 216 33.41 13.08 27.10
C VAL A 216 32.29 12.58 26.21
N HIS A 217 31.47 13.50 25.73
CA HIS A 217 30.47 13.18 24.72
C HIS A 217 31.05 13.53 23.35
N LEU A 218 31.02 12.57 22.42
CA LEU A 218 31.46 12.80 21.04
C LEU A 218 30.24 12.79 20.13
N ASP A 219 30.03 13.93 19.47
CA ASP A 219 28.95 14.02 18.52
C ASP A 219 29.31 13.31 17.21
N THR A 220 28.47 12.35 16.83
CA THR A 220 28.55 11.56 15.59
C THR A 220 27.39 11.90 14.65
N LEU A 221 26.72 13.07 14.84
CA LEU A 221 25.79 13.62 13.87
C LEU A 221 26.53 13.80 12.53
N GLY A 222 26.28 12.89 11.59
CA GLY A 222 27.02 12.86 10.31
C GLY A 222 27.07 11.52 9.58
N GLY A 223 26.61 10.41 10.17
CA GLY A 223 26.42 9.15 9.46
C GLY A 223 27.69 8.31 9.35
N ILE A 224 27.65 7.09 9.89
CA ILE A 224 28.58 6.02 9.49
C ILE A 224 27.87 5.17 8.44
N GLU A 225 28.41 5.14 7.23
CA GLU A 225 27.88 4.34 6.12
C GLU A 225 28.94 3.38 5.59
N ALA A 226 28.50 2.18 5.19
CA ALA A 226 29.40 1.20 4.59
C ALA A 226 30.01 1.74 3.29
N GLY A 227 31.35 1.70 3.19
CA GLY A 227 32.08 2.16 2.02
C GLY A 227 32.41 3.66 2.00
N LYS A 228 31.97 4.44 2.99
CA LYS A 228 32.41 5.85 3.17
C LYS A 228 33.55 5.95 4.19
N PRO A 229 34.41 6.99 4.11
CA PRO A 229 35.41 7.27 5.12
C PRO A 229 34.77 7.42 6.50
N LEU A 230 35.46 6.93 7.55
CA LEU A 230 34.98 7.09 8.92
C LEU A 230 34.87 8.57 9.29
N PRO A 231 33.85 8.95 10.09
CA PRO A 231 33.74 10.30 10.57
C PRO A 231 34.98 10.67 11.40
N PRO A 232 35.43 11.94 11.35
CA PRO A 232 36.60 12.43 12.07
C PRO A 232 36.61 12.05 13.55
N SER A 233 35.45 12.09 14.22
CA SER A 233 35.30 11.68 15.64
C SER A 233 35.68 10.23 15.90
N LEU A 234 35.44 9.32 14.96
CA LEU A 234 35.88 7.93 15.07
C LEU A 234 37.35 7.73 14.70
N LEU A 235 37.86 8.48 13.72
CA LEU A 235 39.29 8.47 13.39
C LEU A 235 40.14 8.95 14.57
N PHE A 236 39.64 9.96 15.31
CA PHE A 236 40.23 10.43 16.55
C PHE A 236 40.28 9.33 17.61
N LEU A 237 39.18 8.60 17.84
CA LEU A 237 39.17 7.49 18.79
C LEU A 237 40.09 6.33 18.36
N ASP A 238 40.13 6.02 17.06
CA ASP A 238 41.05 5.00 16.51
C ASP A 238 42.51 5.38 16.73
N ALA A 239 42.85 6.65 16.55
CA ALA A 239 44.19 7.17 16.83
C ALA A 239 44.51 7.18 18.33
N LEU A 240 43.57 7.60 19.18
CA LEU A 240 43.74 7.55 20.63
C LEU A 240 43.99 6.13 21.12
N GLU A 241 43.24 5.14 20.64
CA GLU A 241 43.40 3.76 21.09
C GLU A 241 44.72 3.14 20.64
N LYS A 242 45.28 3.62 19.51
CA LYS A 242 46.64 3.26 19.04
C LYS A 242 47.74 3.82 19.94
N THR A 243 47.51 4.89 20.71
CA THR A 243 48.52 5.45 21.62
C THR A 243 48.74 4.62 22.90
N GLN A 244 47.90 3.61 23.16
CA GLN A 244 47.92 2.74 24.34
C GLN A 244 47.87 3.46 25.70
N LYS A 245 47.53 4.75 25.75
CA LYS A 245 47.32 5.49 26.99
C LYS A 245 45.96 5.16 27.61
N ASP A 246 45.94 4.91 28.90
CA ASP A 246 44.73 4.54 29.64
C ASP A 246 44.06 5.79 30.25
N PHE A 247 43.21 6.44 29.45
CA PHE A 247 42.37 7.55 29.92
C PHE A 247 41.29 7.04 30.87
N ARG A 248 41.07 7.70 32.01
CA ARG A 248 40.02 7.32 32.99
C ARG A 248 38.65 7.94 32.66
N VAL A 249 38.56 8.67 31.57
CA VAL A 249 37.38 9.42 31.15
C VAL A 249 36.56 8.57 30.15
N PRO A 250 35.34 8.13 30.51
CA PRO A 250 34.49 7.40 29.57
C PRO A 250 34.02 8.30 28.42
N PHE A 251 34.00 7.74 27.21
CA PHE A 251 33.47 8.37 26.01
C PHE A 251 32.04 7.88 25.75
N VAL A 252 31.09 8.78 25.61
CA VAL A 252 29.71 8.46 25.19
C VAL A 252 29.57 8.72 23.71
N LEU A 253 29.22 7.67 22.97
CA LEU A 253 28.99 7.64 21.53
C LEU A 253 27.53 7.34 21.27
N ASN A 254 26.97 7.94 20.22
CA ASN A 254 25.56 7.80 19.91
C ASN A 254 25.39 7.30 18.47
N PHE A 255 24.64 6.24 18.25
CA PHE A 255 24.51 5.61 16.93
C PHE A 255 23.07 5.15 16.70
N THR A 256 22.65 5.19 15.44
CA THR A 256 21.50 4.41 14.98
C THR A 256 21.86 2.93 14.87
N GLN A 257 20.86 2.05 14.84
CA GLN A 257 21.03 0.61 14.66
C GLN A 257 21.88 0.28 13.42
N ASN A 258 21.67 1.01 12.32
CA ASN A 258 22.44 0.85 11.09
C ASN A 258 23.90 1.29 11.26
N GLU A 259 24.13 2.42 11.93
CA GLU A 259 25.48 2.93 12.22
C GLU A 259 26.26 2.00 13.16
N VAL A 260 25.60 1.39 14.16
CA VAL A 260 26.24 0.38 15.03
C VAL A 260 26.71 -0.81 14.21
N ASN A 261 25.92 -1.26 13.24
CA ASN A 261 26.32 -2.38 12.38
C ASN A 261 27.58 -2.05 11.58
N VAL A 262 27.70 -0.82 11.04
CA VAL A 262 28.91 -0.40 10.33
C VAL A 262 30.08 -0.18 11.30
N PHE A 263 29.82 0.44 12.46
CA PHE A 263 30.82 0.66 13.52
C PHE A 263 31.40 -0.67 14.02
N SER A 264 30.58 -1.71 14.16
CA SER A 264 31.01 -3.04 14.60
C SER A 264 32.06 -3.69 13.68
N GLN A 265 32.14 -3.26 12.42
CA GLN A 265 33.10 -3.77 11.44
C GLN A 265 34.46 -3.05 11.49
N THR A 266 34.54 -1.91 12.18
CA THR A 266 35.74 -1.08 12.27
C THR A 266 36.83 -1.71 13.14
N THR A 267 38.08 -1.34 12.86
CA THR A 267 39.24 -1.79 13.66
C THR A 267 39.12 -1.33 15.10
N LEU A 268 38.71 -0.07 15.33
CA LEU A 268 38.46 0.49 16.66
C LEU A 268 37.49 -0.37 17.47
N TYR A 269 36.33 -0.76 16.92
CA TYR A 269 35.37 -1.58 17.63
C TYR A 269 35.92 -2.97 17.97
N LYS A 270 36.65 -3.60 17.05
CA LYS A 270 37.26 -4.91 17.27
C LYS A 270 38.31 -4.89 18.39
N VAL A 271 39.10 -3.82 18.47
CA VAL A 271 40.16 -3.64 19.49
C VAL A 271 39.57 -3.24 20.85
N ALA A 272 38.55 -2.38 20.86
CA ALA A 272 37.95 -1.86 22.09
C ALA A 272 36.73 -2.66 22.58
N LYS A 273 36.43 -3.82 21.97
CA LYS A 273 35.19 -4.58 22.19
C LYS A 273 34.87 -4.84 23.66
N ASP A 274 35.88 -5.28 24.42
CA ASP A 274 35.72 -5.61 25.86
C ASP A 274 35.58 -4.35 26.75
N LYS A 275 35.85 -3.17 26.18
CA LYS A 275 35.74 -1.86 26.84
C LYS A 275 34.48 -1.09 26.39
N ILE A 276 33.66 -1.66 25.49
CA ILE A 276 32.43 -1.05 24.99
C ILE A 276 31.21 -1.55 25.78
N LYS A 277 30.38 -0.62 26.24
CA LYS A 277 29.06 -0.92 26.79
C LYS A 277 27.98 -0.36 25.88
N GLU A 278 27.24 -1.23 25.20
CA GLU A 278 26.04 -0.84 24.46
C GLU A 278 24.84 -0.67 25.41
N ILE A 279 24.06 0.40 25.18
CA ILE A 279 22.81 0.73 25.86
C ILE A 279 21.76 1.01 24.78
N GLU A 280 20.65 0.29 24.83
CA GLU A 280 19.57 0.42 23.86
C GLU A 280 18.66 1.61 24.20
N THR A 281 18.25 2.35 23.19
CA THR A 281 17.46 3.57 23.36
C THR A 281 16.19 3.55 22.52
N LYS A 282 15.10 3.96 23.14
CA LYS A 282 13.76 3.88 22.56
C LYS A 282 13.34 5.23 22.00
N SER A 283 12.61 5.20 20.89
CA SER A 283 11.91 6.38 20.37
C SER A 283 10.84 6.84 21.37
N LEU A 284 10.49 8.13 21.37
CA LEU A 284 9.33 8.59 22.14
C LEU A 284 8.04 8.06 21.51
N SER A 285 7.08 7.61 22.34
CA SER A 285 5.75 7.24 21.88
C SER A 285 4.96 8.46 21.38
N VAL A 286 3.87 8.26 20.65
CA VAL A 286 3.02 9.38 20.20
C VAL A 286 2.42 10.14 21.39
N GLU A 287 2.07 9.46 22.48
CA GLU A 287 1.66 10.10 23.73
C GLU A 287 2.78 10.97 24.32
N GLN A 288 4.02 10.47 24.32
CA GLN A 288 5.17 11.24 24.78
C GLN A 288 5.47 12.42 23.83
N LEU A 289 5.27 12.27 22.52
CA LEU A 289 5.40 13.36 21.55
C LEU A 289 4.31 14.42 21.74
N ASN A 290 3.07 14.02 22.05
CA ASN A 290 1.98 14.93 22.36
C ASN A 290 2.23 15.67 23.68
N ASP A 291 2.68 14.97 24.72
CA ASP A 291 3.03 15.60 25.98
C ASP A 291 4.23 16.54 25.82
N LEU A 292 5.19 16.19 24.96
CA LEU A 292 6.27 17.08 24.57
C LEU A 292 5.74 18.31 23.83
N ALA A 293 4.80 18.13 22.90
CA ALA A 293 4.15 19.24 22.20
C ALA A 293 3.43 20.17 23.18
N LYS A 294 2.72 19.65 24.19
CA LYS A 294 2.09 20.46 25.25
C LYS A 294 3.10 21.24 26.09
N VAL A 295 4.26 20.66 26.35
CA VAL A 295 5.35 21.34 27.08
C VAL A 295 5.96 22.47 26.23
N LEU A 296 6.12 22.26 24.92
CA LEU A 296 6.75 23.21 24.00
C LEU A 296 5.79 24.31 23.49
N LEU A 297 4.50 24.01 23.42
CA LEU A 297 3.47 24.86 22.81
C LEU A 297 3.41 26.27 23.44
N PRO A 298 3.36 26.45 24.77
CA PRO A 298 3.30 27.77 25.38
C PRO A 298 4.53 28.63 25.07
N GLU A 299 5.71 28.00 24.97
CA GLU A 299 6.96 28.71 24.69
C GLU A 299 7.04 29.16 23.23
N ILE A 300 6.60 28.30 22.30
CA ILE A 300 6.52 28.62 20.87
C ILE A 300 5.50 29.74 20.62
N GLN A 301 4.30 29.64 21.21
CA GLN A 301 3.27 30.68 21.09
C GLN A 301 3.75 32.03 21.65
N LYS A 302 4.41 32.02 22.81
CA LYS A 302 4.99 33.23 23.42
C LYS A 302 6.11 33.83 22.57
N LYS A 303 7.01 32.99 22.03
CA LYS A 303 8.19 33.43 21.26
C LYS A 303 7.80 34.10 19.95
N TYR A 304 6.82 33.55 19.24
CA TYR A 304 6.46 34.02 17.91
C TYR A 304 5.16 34.84 17.86
N SER A 305 4.51 35.07 19.00
CA SER A 305 3.24 35.82 19.09
C SER A 305 2.19 35.31 18.11
N THR A 306 2.02 33.99 18.03
CA THR A 306 1.16 33.31 17.04
C THR A 306 0.25 32.29 17.71
N VAL A 307 -0.89 32.00 17.07
CA VAL A 307 -1.82 30.94 17.48
C VAL A 307 -1.54 29.71 16.63
N ILE A 308 -0.88 28.72 17.23
CA ILE A 308 -0.60 27.41 16.63
C ILE A 308 -1.24 26.33 17.50
N SER A 309 -1.80 25.29 16.89
CA SER A 309 -2.44 24.19 17.61
C SER A 309 -1.44 23.11 18.04
N GLU A 310 -1.76 22.38 19.11
CA GLU A 310 -0.97 21.22 19.58
C GLU A 310 -0.74 20.20 18.44
N ARG A 311 -1.79 19.96 17.64
CA ARG A 311 -1.76 19.02 16.52
C ARG A 311 -0.73 19.38 15.45
N VAL A 312 -0.54 20.67 15.19
CA VAL A 312 0.48 21.17 14.26
C VAL A 312 1.86 20.90 14.84
N ILE A 313 2.11 21.24 16.10
CA ILE A 313 3.41 21.02 16.75
C ILE A 313 3.76 19.53 16.81
N THR A 314 2.83 18.65 17.19
CA THR A 314 3.03 17.19 17.15
C THR A 314 3.40 16.72 15.74
N SER A 315 2.76 17.26 14.71
CA SER A 315 3.06 16.89 13.32
C SER A 315 4.43 17.39 12.88
N LEU A 316 4.81 18.61 13.26
CA LEU A 316 6.13 19.18 12.99
C LEU A 316 7.25 18.41 13.72
N LEU A 317 7.01 17.95 14.95
CA LEU A 317 7.94 17.09 15.71
C LEU A 317 8.25 15.77 14.97
N LYS A 318 7.27 15.20 14.26
CA LYS A 318 7.47 13.99 13.44
C LYS A 318 8.22 14.27 12.13
N VAL A 319 8.04 15.45 11.56
CA VAL A 319 8.53 15.81 10.22
C VAL A 319 9.91 16.46 10.25
N ALA A 320 10.20 17.28 11.26
CA ALA A 320 11.45 18.02 11.36
C ALA A 320 12.72 17.13 11.27
N PRO A 321 12.79 15.97 11.94
CA PRO A 321 13.96 15.09 11.82
C PRO A 321 14.18 14.51 10.42
N ILE A 322 13.11 14.41 9.60
CA ILE A 322 13.16 13.89 8.22
C ILE A 322 13.62 14.98 7.24
N LEU A 323 13.29 16.24 7.55
CA LEU A 323 13.64 17.40 6.74
C LEU A 323 15.09 17.84 6.96
N PHE A 324 15.55 17.80 8.20
CA PHE A 324 16.87 18.28 8.61
C PHE A 324 17.71 17.14 9.22
N PRO A 325 18.10 16.14 8.40
CA PRO A 325 18.92 15.03 8.88
C PRO A 325 20.30 15.56 9.32
N GLY A 326 20.71 15.21 10.54
CA GLY A 326 22.00 15.64 11.12
C GLY A 326 21.91 16.84 12.06
N GLU A 327 20.75 17.49 12.15
CA GLU A 327 20.48 18.51 13.17
C GLU A 327 19.81 17.91 14.41
N ASN A 328 19.88 18.62 15.55
CA ASN A 328 19.17 18.18 16.75
C ASN A 328 17.68 18.53 16.67
N ILE A 329 16.80 17.71 17.30
CA ILE A 329 15.35 17.90 17.18
C ILE A 329 14.88 19.29 17.61
N VAL A 330 15.58 19.92 18.55
CA VAL A 330 15.24 21.26 19.02
C VAL A 330 15.60 22.30 17.97
N SER A 331 16.75 22.20 17.30
CA SER A 331 17.15 23.11 16.22
C SER A 331 16.27 22.90 14.99
N SER A 332 16.08 21.64 14.57
CA SER A 332 15.23 21.28 13.43
C SER A 332 13.79 21.70 13.63
N LEU A 333 13.22 21.49 14.83
CA LEU A 333 11.87 21.94 15.16
C LEU A 333 11.81 23.46 15.20
N ASN A 334 12.76 24.15 15.85
CA ASN A 334 12.75 25.61 15.90
C ASN A 334 12.87 26.22 14.51
N GLN A 335 13.70 25.66 13.64
CA GLN A 335 13.83 26.08 12.26
C GLN A 335 12.51 25.88 11.51
N LEU A 336 11.93 24.68 11.57
CA LEU A 336 10.69 24.39 10.87
C LEU A 336 9.51 25.24 11.37
N VAL A 337 9.41 25.39 12.70
CA VAL A 337 8.38 26.23 13.34
C VAL A 337 8.58 27.69 12.95
N LYS A 338 9.81 28.20 12.96
CA LYS A 338 10.11 29.57 12.51
C LYS A 338 9.65 29.77 11.07
N GLU A 339 10.02 28.86 10.17
CA GLU A 339 9.64 28.93 8.76
C GLU A 339 8.13 28.85 8.54
N VAL A 340 7.43 27.99 9.29
CA VAL A 340 5.97 27.90 9.29
C VAL A 340 5.38 29.23 9.74
N VAL A 341 5.80 29.75 10.90
CA VAL A 341 5.22 30.97 11.46
C VAL A 341 5.52 32.20 10.60
N GLU A 342 6.71 32.34 10.02
CA GLU A 342 7.05 33.42 9.09
C GLU A 342 6.23 33.39 7.78
N SER A 343 5.72 32.21 7.41
CA SER A 343 4.90 32.04 6.21
C SER A 343 3.42 32.38 6.41
N PHE A 344 2.97 32.58 7.66
CA PHE A 344 1.57 32.87 8.01
C PHE A 344 1.45 34.20 8.78
N THR A 345 0.41 34.99 8.49
CA THR A 345 0.17 36.29 9.14
C THR A 345 -0.27 36.15 10.60
N SER A 346 0.18 37.05 11.47
CA SER A 346 0.15 36.98 12.94
C SER A 346 -1.21 36.86 13.66
N ASN A 347 -2.36 36.96 12.96
CA ASN A 347 -3.69 37.04 13.60
C ASN A 347 -4.66 35.90 13.28
N LYS A 348 -4.24 34.81 12.62
CA LYS A 348 -5.08 33.63 12.37
C LYS A 348 -4.42 32.35 12.88
N GLU A 349 -5.23 31.43 13.40
CA GLU A 349 -4.77 30.11 13.80
C GLU A 349 -4.21 29.36 12.58
N ILE A 350 -3.01 28.80 12.74
CA ILE A 350 -2.34 28.04 11.69
C ILE A 350 -2.91 26.63 11.65
N GLU A 351 -3.56 26.28 10.54
CA GLU A 351 -4.17 24.96 10.34
C GLU A 351 -3.19 23.93 9.78
N LEU A 352 -3.35 22.66 10.15
CA LEU A 352 -2.44 21.58 9.78
C LEU A 352 -2.33 21.39 8.26
N GLU A 353 -3.44 21.52 7.54
CA GLU A 353 -3.49 21.37 6.08
C GLU A 353 -2.67 22.44 5.35
N GLN A 354 -2.64 23.67 5.87
CA GLN A 354 -1.83 24.76 5.31
C GLN A 354 -0.34 24.50 5.54
N VAL A 355 0.01 23.96 6.71
CA VAL A 355 1.39 23.59 7.06
C VAL A 355 1.88 22.44 6.19
N LYS A 356 1.03 21.44 5.90
CA LYS A 356 1.32 20.35 4.97
C LYS A 356 1.68 20.88 3.59
N GLU A 357 0.81 21.70 3.03
CA GLU A 357 1.00 22.27 1.69
C GLU A 357 2.26 23.14 1.59
N LEU A 358 2.52 23.96 2.61
CA LEU A 358 3.73 24.80 2.71
C LEU A 358 5.00 23.94 2.67
N VAL A 359 5.08 22.94 3.54
CA VAL A 359 6.25 22.07 3.69
C VAL A 359 6.46 21.22 2.44
N GLU A 360 5.39 20.69 1.84
CA GLU A 360 5.49 19.94 0.58
C GLU A 360 6.00 20.83 -0.57
N LYS A 361 5.46 22.04 -0.70
CA LYS A 361 5.89 23.02 -1.71
C LYS A 361 7.34 23.45 -1.53
N LYS A 362 7.78 23.65 -0.28
CA LYS A 362 9.12 24.19 0.03
C LYS A 362 10.23 23.15 -0.08
N TYR A 363 9.98 21.90 0.33
CA TYR A 363 11.02 20.85 0.38
C TYR A 363 10.85 19.76 -0.69
N GLY A 364 9.81 19.81 -1.53
CA GLY A 364 9.62 18.88 -2.64
C GLY A 364 9.37 17.42 -2.23
N LYS A 365 9.08 17.15 -0.96
CA LYS A 365 8.80 15.81 -0.41
C LYS A 365 7.32 15.66 -0.13
N THR A 366 6.55 15.18 -1.11
CA THR A 366 5.08 15.08 -1.11
C THR A 366 4.46 14.05 -0.15
N ASN A 367 5.16 13.63 0.92
CA ASN A 367 4.70 12.58 1.85
C ASN A 367 5.25 12.76 3.29
N LEU A 368 5.69 13.95 3.67
CA LEU A 368 6.32 14.17 4.98
C LEU A 368 5.33 13.97 6.13
N PHE A 369 4.09 14.44 5.97
CA PHE A 369 3.01 14.21 6.91
C PHE A 369 2.37 12.88 6.58
N LYS A 370 3.00 11.79 7.03
CA LYS A 370 2.55 10.42 6.84
C LYS A 370 1.02 10.34 7.03
N THR A 371 0.29 10.01 5.97
CA THR A 371 -1.16 9.77 6.03
C THR A 371 -1.42 8.27 6.26
N GLY A 372 -2.66 7.87 6.54
CA GLY A 372 -2.96 6.48 6.88
C GLY A 372 -2.24 6.00 8.15
N LEU A 373 -1.94 4.70 8.22
CA LEU A 373 -1.28 4.05 9.35
C LEU A 373 0.13 4.56 9.63
N ALA A 374 0.82 5.09 8.62
CA ALA A 374 2.15 5.63 8.77
C ALA A 374 2.16 6.89 9.69
N GLY A 375 1.03 7.58 9.83
CA GLY A 375 0.86 8.75 10.70
C GLY A 375 0.30 8.46 12.10
N VAL A 376 -0.16 7.22 12.34
CA VAL A 376 -0.95 6.82 13.52
C VAL A 376 -0.12 5.97 14.47
N ASP A 377 -0.37 6.11 15.77
CA ASP A 377 0.15 5.17 16.76
C ASP A 377 -0.58 3.83 16.64
N LEU A 378 0.13 2.79 16.18
CA LEU A 378 -0.47 1.47 15.98
C LEU A 378 -0.90 0.80 17.30
N SER A 379 -0.46 1.30 18.45
CA SER A 379 -0.96 0.86 19.76
C SER A 379 -2.34 1.48 20.08
N ASN A 380 -2.67 2.63 19.49
CA ASN A 380 -3.97 3.27 19.62
C ASN A 380 -4.98 2.64 18.66
N LYS A 381 -5.64 1.58 19.14
CA LYS A 381 -6.63 0.83 18.36
C LYS A 381 -7.77 1.68 17.82
N GLN A 382 -8.18 2.74 18.52
CA GLN A 382 -9.27 3.61 18.06
C GLN A 382 -8.87 4.43 16.83
N GLU A 383 -7.66 4.97 16.80
CA GLU A 383 -7.16 5.71 15.64
C GLU A 383 -6.96 4.79 14.44
N VAL A 384 -6.42 3.60 14.67
CA VAL A 384 -6.28 2.57 13.64
C VAL A 384 -7.64 2.20 13.03
N LEU A 385 -8.67 1.96 13.85
CA LEU A 385 -10.03 1.69 13.37
C LEU A 385 -10.59 2.82 12.51
N LYS A 386 -10.40 4.09 12.93
CA LYS A 386 -10.81 5.25 12.14
C LYS A 386 -10.15 5.27 10.76
N VAL A 387 -8.85 4.95 10.69
CA VAL A 387 -8.15 4.83 9.40
C VAL A 387 -8.74 3.71 8.56
N VAL A 388 -8.93 2.52 9.12
CA VAL A 388 -9.46 1.36 8.37
C VAL A 388 -10.86 1.65 7.81
N LEU A 389 -11.75 2.29 8.57
CA LEU A 389 -13.07 2.70 8.09
C LEU A 389 -12.98 3.71 6.93
N GLN A 390 -12.10 4.70 7.04
CA GLN A 390 -11.85 5.66 5.95
C GLN A 390 -11.27 4.97 4.70
N VAL A 391 -10.41 3.97 4.89
CA VAL A 391 -9.86 3.16 3.79
C VAL A 391 -10.97 2.41 3.09
N GLN A 392 -11.86 1.74 3.83
CA GLN A 392 -13.00 1.04 3.27
C GLN A 392 -13.86 1.96 2.39
N ASP A 393 -14.20 3.16 2.87
CA ASP A 393 -14.98 4.15 2.12
C ASP A 393 -14.27 4.62 0.84
N LYS A 394 -12.97 4.96 0.94
CA LYS A 394 -12.19 5.43 -0.21
C LYS A 394 -11.99 4.34 -1.26
N VAL A 395 -11.63 3.12 -0.82
CA VAL A 395 -11.45 1.97 -1.72
C VAL A 395 -12.77 1.61 -2.38
N THR A 396 -13.90 1.65 -1.68
CA THR A 396 -15.23 1.36 -2.27
C THR A 396 -15.61 2.35 -3.37
N LYS A 397 -15.25 3.64 -3.21
CA LYS A 397 -15.47 4.67 -4.24
C LYS A 397 -14.57 4.50 -5.47
N GLU A 398 -13.34 4.00 -5.29
CA GLU A 398 -12.36 3.88 -6.37
C GLU A 398 -12.36 2.50 -7.06
N LEU A 399 -12.69 1.42 -6.34
CA LEU A 399 -12.78 0.03 -6.83
C LEU A 399 -14.23 -0.36 -7.12
N ILE A 400 -14.67 0.01 -8.31
CA ILE A 400 -16.08 -0.05 -8.70
C ILE A 400 -16.54 -1.51 -8.91
N GLY A 401 -17.67 -1.87 -8.27
CA GLY A 401 -18.34 -3.16 -8.46
C GLY A 401 -17.83 -4.32 -7.60
N GLN A 402 -16.92 -4.05 -6.64
CA GLN A 402 -16.25 -5.08 -5.82
C GLN A 402 -16.50 -4.91 -4.31
N ASN A 403 -17.66 -4.41 -3.91
CA ASN A 403 -17.97 -4.07 -2.51
C ASN A 403 -17.80 -5.25 -1.54
N ASP A 404 -18.16 -6.47 -1.96
CA ASP A 404 -17.97 -7.68 -1.16
C ASP A 404 -16.49 -7.95 -0.85
N ALA A 405 -15.62 -7.80 -1.85
CA ALA A 405 -14.18 -7.95 -1.69
C ALA A 405 -13.61 -6.87 -0.76
N VAL A 406 -14.00 -5.61 -0.95
CA VAL A 406 -13.55 -4.49 -0.11
C VAL A 406 -13.97 -4.70 1.35
N THR A 407 -15.19 -5.20 1.58
CA THR A 407 -15.70 -5.48 2.93
C THR A 407 -14.89 -6.59 3.61
N LYS A 408 -14.68 -7.73 2.94
CA LYS A 408 -13.86 -8.83 3.47
C LYS A 408 -12.44 -8.39 3.81
N VAL A 409 -11.82 -7.62 2.92
CA VAL A 409 -10.46 -7.09 3.12
C VAL A 409 -10.43 -6.12 4.30
N SER A 410 -11.40 -5.23 4.41
CA SER A 410 -11.47 -4.25 5.51
C SER A 410 -11.63 -4.95 6.86
N GLN A 411 -12.48 -5.99 6.94
CA GLN A 411 -12.61 -6.85 8.12
C GLN A 411 -11.31 -7.59 8.45
N ALA A 412 -10.62 -8.10 7.43
CA ALA A 412 -9.33 -8.78 7.63
C ALA A 412 -8.24 -7.82 8.12
N ILE A 413 -8.19 -6.59 7.59
CA ILE A 413 -7.31 -5.52 8.07
C ILE A 413 -7.66 -5.18 9.52
N GLU A 414 -8.93 -4.91 9.83
CA GLU A 414 -9.39 -4.62 11.19
C GLU A 414 -8.95 -5.71 12.17
N ALA A 415 -9.30 -6.97 11.89
CA ALA A 415 -8.95 -8.10 12.74
C ALA A 415 -7.43 -8.23 12.91
N HIS A 416 -6.65 -7.96 11.86
CA HIS A 416 -5.19 -8.02 11.91
C HIS A 416 -4.60 -6.96 12.84
N TYR A 417 -5.07 -5.73 12.73
CA TYR A 417 -4.56 -4.62 13.52
C TYR A 417 -5.13 -4.57 14.96
N MET A 418 -6.20 -5.32 15.26
CA MET A 418 -6.69 -5.47 16.64
C MET A 418 -5.89 -6.47 17.49
N LYS A 419 -5.04 -7.31 16.87
CA LYS A 419 -4.17 -8.27 17.59
C LYS A 419 -3.23 -7.55 18.56
N LYS A 420 -3.00 -8.16 19.73
CA LYS A 420 -2.04 -7.65 20.73
C LYS A 420 -0.62 -7.54 20.17
N GLU A 421 -0.21 -8.54 19.38
CA GLU A 421 1.08 -8.58 18.71
C GLU A 421 0.87 -9.06 17.28
N ARG A 422 1.45 -8.34 16.32
CA ARG A 422 1.36 -8.65 14.90
C ARG A 422 2.65 -9.33 14.49
N LYS A 423 2.67 -10.66 14.60
CA LYS A 423 3.84 -11.48 14.24
C LYS A 423 3.91 -11.69 12.74
N THR A 424 2.80 -12.05 12.10
CA THR A 424 2.72 -12.45 10.69
C THR A 424 2.13 -11.36 9.80
N PRO A 425 2.43 -11.32 8.49
CA PRO A 425 1.78 -10.39 7.57
C PRO A 425 0.28 -10.71 7.43
N LEU A 426 -0.51 -9.71 7.02
CA LEU A 426 -1.89 -9.94 6.60
C LEU A 426 -1.87 -10.55 5.18
N SER A 427 -2.14 -11.83 5.06
CA SER A 427 -2.09 -12.58 3.81
C SER A 427 -3.47 -12.81 3.20
N ILE A 428 -3.64 -12.38 1.95
CA ILE A 428 -4.90 -12.40 1.23
C ILE A 428 -4.68 -13.04 -0.13
N PHE A 429 -5.57 -13.92 -0.55
CA PHE A 429 -5.57 -14.48 -1.91
C PHE A 429 -6.84 -14.06 -2.67
N ALA A 430 -6.63 -13.18 -3.65
CA ALA A 430 -7.65 -12.67 -4.55
C ALA A 430 -7.76 -13.53 -5.81
N VAL A 431 -8.89 -14.20 -6.01
CA VAL A 431 -9.14 -15.02 -7.21
C VAL A 431 -10.23 -14.38 -8.08
N GLY A 432 -10.14 -14.50 -9.40
CA GLY A 432 -11.21 -14.03 -10.30
C GLY A 432 -10.75 -13.91 -11.75
N LEU A 433 -11.62 -13.42 -12.64
CA LEU A 433 -11.26 -13.16 -14.05
C LEU A 433 -10.12 -12.13 -14.19
N THR A 434 -9.48 -12.10 -15.35
CA THR A 434 -8.53 -11.03 -15.65
C THR A 434 -9.26 -9.67 -15.75
N GLY A 435 -8.57 -8.58 -15.39
CA GLY A 435 -9.11 -7.22 -15.50
C GLY A 435 -10.27 -6.86 -14.57
N VAL A 436 -10.57 -7.64 -13.52
CA VAL A 436 -11.63 -7.35 -12.53
C VAL A 436 -11.21 -6.44 -11.37
N GLY A 437 -9.91 -6.12 -11.25
CA GLY A 437 -9.39 -5.19 -10.23
C GLY A 437 -8.62 -5.82 -9.06
N LYS A 438 -8.12 -7.06 -9.20
CA LYS A 438 -7.30 -7.73 -8.16
C LYS A 438 -6.06 -6.93 -7.77
N THR A 439 -5.24 -6.54 -8.75
CA THR A 439 -4.02 -5.73 -8.52
C THR A 439 -4.37 -4.31 -8.07
N GLU A 440 -5.44 -3.73 -8.62
CA GLU A 440 -5.92 -2.39 -8.25
C GLU A 440 -6.34 -2.30 -6.78
N LEU A 441 -6.92 -3.38 -6.22
CA LEU A 441 -7.20 -3.46 -4.79
C LEU A 441 -5.92 -3.25 -3.96
N GLY A 442 -4.81 -3.91 -4.33
CA GLY A 442 -3.53 -3.73 -3.65
C GLY A 442 -2.99 -2.31 -3.76
N ASN A 443 -3.09 -1.70 -4.94
CA ASN A 443 -2.73 -0.29 -5.16
C ASN A 443 -3.51 0.65 -4.24
N LEU A 444 -4.83 0.46 -4.15
CA LEU A 444 -5.72 1.30 -3.36
C LEU A 444 -5.52 1.10 -1.86
N ILE A 445 -5.26 -0.13 -1.40
CA ILE A 445 -4.87 -0.40 -0.02
C ILE A 445 -3.56 0.32 0.29
N SER A 446 -2.53 0.20 -0.57
CA SER A 446 -1.25 0.87 -0.36
C SER A 446 -1.44 2.39 -0.20
N LYS A 447 -2.11 3.00 -1.18
CA LYS A 447 -2.41 4.43 -1.23
C LYS A 447 -3.16 4.93 0.01
N HIS A 448 -4.23 4.23 0.43
CA HIS A 448 -5.13 4.74 1.47
C HIS A 448 -4.79 4.26 2.87
N LEU A 449 -4.31 3.02 3.02
CA LEU A 449 -3.99 2.43 4.32
C LEU A 449 -2.62 2.90 4.81
N TYR A 450 -1.61 2.94 3.96
CA TYR A 450 -0.25 3.34 4.35
C TYR A 450 0.06 4.81 4.04
N GLY A 451 -0.80 5.47 3.23
CA GLY A 451 -0.67 6.89 2.94
C GLY A 451 0.52 7.26 2.06
N SER A 452 1.06 6.29 1.35
CA SER A 452 2.23 6.39 0.46
C SER A 452 2.14 5.32 -0.63
N ASN A 453 2.97 5.43 -1.68
CA ASN A 453 3.17 4.35 -2.65
C ASN A 453 4.09 3.25 -2.08
N SER A 454 3.81 2.79 -0.85
CA SER A 454 4.50 1.66 -0.20
C SER A 454 3.95 0.37 -0.78
N LEU A 455 4.26 0.13 -2.05
CA LEU A 455 3.78 -0.96 -2.87
C LEU A 455 4.96 -1.63 -3.59
N ALA A 456 5.02 -2.95 -3.53
CA ALA A 456 5.81 -3.80 -4.41
C ALA A 456 4.87 -4.72 -5.20
N ASN A 457 5.20 -5.01 -6.46
CA ASN A 457 4.46 -5.95 -7.29
C ASN A 457 5.42 -6.92 -7.96
N PHE A 458 5.26 -8.21 -7.68
CA PHE A 458 6.06 -9.30 -8.19
C PHE A 458 5.17 -10.25 -9.00
N SER A 459 5.42 -10.34 -10.29
CA SER A 459 4.69 -11.24 -11.20
C SER A 459 5.30 -12.64 -11.14
N LEU A 460 4.60 -13.58 -10.50
CA LEU A 460 5.07 -14.95 -10.27
C LEU A 460 4.65 -15.93 -11.37
N GLY A 461 3.80 -15.52 -12.31
CA GLY A 461 3.25 -16.41 -13.34
C GLY A 461 4.29 -17.10 -14.23
N ASN A 462 5.46 -16.49 -14.42
CA ASN A 462 6.54 -17.04 -15.24
C ASN A 462 7.59 -17.85 -14.45
N PHE A 463 7.45 -17.92 -13.11
CA PHE A 463 8.45 -18.54 -12.26
C PHE A 463 8.26 -20.06 -12.28
N SER A 464 9.21 -20.76 -12.86
CA SER A 464 9.12 -22.21 -13.12
C SER A 464 10.03 -23.02 -12.19
N HIS A 465 11.06 -22.39 -11.63
CA HIS A 465 12.06 -23.04 -10.79
C HIS A 465 12.30 -22.29 -9.49
N VAL A 466 12.72 -23.01 -8.44
CA VAL A 466 13.04 -22.43 -7.12
C VAL A 466 14.12 -21.36 -7.18
N GLY A 467 15.04 -21.46 -8.16
CA GLY A 467 16.05 -20.44 -8.43
C GLY A 467 15.47 -19.07 -8.79
N ASP A 468 14.29 -19.02 -9.42
CA ASP A 468 13.66 -17.75 -9.84
C ASP A 468 13.28 -16.89 -8.62
N LEU A 469 12.91 -17.53 -7.51
CA LEU A 469 12.64 -16.87 -6.23
C LEU A 469 13.89 -16.33 -5.55
N ASN A 470 15.10 -16.80 -5.91
CA ASN A 470 16.33 -16.25 -5.37
C ASN A 470 16.60 -14.83 -5.88
N ASN A 471 16.09 -14.45 -7.06
CA ASN A 471 16.18 -13.05 -7.50
C ASN A 471 15.29 -12.13 -6.65
N LEU A 472 14.13 -12.65 -6.23
CA LEU A 472 13.16 -11.94 -5.42
C LEU A 472 13.61 -11.81 -3.96
N PHE A 473 13.94 -12.93 -3.32
CA PHE A 473 14.32 -12.97 -1.90
C PHE A 473 15.83 -12.88 -1.67
N GLY A 474 16.67 -13.10 -2.67
CA GLY A 474 18.13 -13.18 -2.54
C GLY A 474 18.60 -14.62 -2.42
N SER A 475 19.80 -14.90 -2.94
CA SER A 475 20.46 -16.20 -2.81
C SER A 475 20.99 -16.41 -1.38
N ALA A 476 20.91 -17.64 -0.89
CA ALA A 476 21.49 -18.01 0.40
C ALA A 476 23.00 -17.70 0.45
N LYS A 477 23.52 -17.37 1.64
CA LYS A 477 24.92 -17.02 1.84
C LYS A 477 25.86 -18.13 1.33
N GLY A 478 26.77 -17.78 0.41
CA GLY A 478 27.70 -18.73 -0.22
C GLY A 478 27.28 -19.23 -1.61
N TYR A 479 26.13 -18.78 -2.13
CA TYR A 479 25.69 -19.02 -3.51
C TYR A 479 25.85 -17.76 -4.38
N ILE A 480 25.95 -17.93 -5.70
CA ILE A 480 26.02 -16.82 -6.67
C ILE A 480 24.82 -15.88 -6.48
N GLY A 481 25.08 -14.57 -6.38
CA GLY A 481 24.07 -13.54 -6.10
C GLY A 481 23.81 -13.27 -4.61
N SER A 482 24.45 -14.00 -3.67
CA SER A 482 24.30 -13.70 -2.23
C SER A 482 24.90 -12.35 -1.82
N ASP A 483 25.73 -11.78 -2.69
CA ASP A 483 26.33 -10.47 -2.49
C ASP A 483 25.45 -9.29 -2.96
N GLU A 484 24.30 -9.56 -3.56
CA GLU A 484 23.36 -8.56 -4.08
C GLU A 484 22.18 -8.33 -3.13
N ILE A 485 21.70 -7.08 -3.07
CA ILE A 485 20.49 -6.72 -2.32
C ILE A 485 19.26 -7.10 -3.16
N SER A 486 18.45 -8.01 -2.63
CA SER A 486 17.24 -8.50 -3.30
C SER A 486 16.17 -7.43 -3.44
N GLU A 487 15.23 -7.60 -4.38
CA GLU A 487 14.12 -6.65 -4.55
C GLU A 487 13.23 -6.59 -3.30
N PHE A 488 13.04 -7.73 -2.64
CA PHE A 488 12.31 -7.81 -1.39
C PHE A 488 13.00 -6.97 -0.30
N GLU A 489 14.32 -7.10 -0.15
CA GLU A 489 15.09 -6.30 0.81
C GLU A 489 15.05 -4.80 0.50
N LYS A 490 15.21 -4.41 -0.77
CA LYS A 490 15.09 -3.01 -1.21
C LYS A 490 13.73 -2.43 -0.83
N PHE A 491 12.66 -3.21 -0.99
CA PHE A 491 11.32 -2.76 -0.63
C PHE A 491 11.16 -2.60 0.89
N LEU A 492 11.55 -3.61 1.68
CA LEU A 492 11.38 -3.60 3.14
C LEU A 492 12.23 -2.52 3.81
N SER A 493 13.49 -2.36 3.39
CA SER A 493 14.39 -1.31 3.90
C SER A 493 13.87 0.10 3.62
N LYS A 494 13.23 0.31 2.45
CA LYS A 494 12.61 1.59 2.09
C LYS A 494 11.28 1.84 2.80
N ASN A 495 10.56 0.78 3.20
CA ASN A 495 9.22 0.86 3.80
C ASN A 495 9.11 0.17 5.17
N PRO A 496 9.97 0.49 6.16
CA PRO A 496 10.04 -0.25 7.42
C PRO A 496 8.76 -0.17 8.27
N SER A 497 7.91 0.84 8.04
CA SER A 497 6.62 1.00 8.71
C SER A 497 5.51 0.10 8.15
N GLY A 498 5.78 -0.67 7.09
CA GLY A 498 4.82 -1.54 6.42
C GLY A 498 4.50 -1.10 4.99
N GLY A 499 3.73 -1.92 4.30
CA GLY A 499 3.30 -1.69 2.93
C GLY A 499 2.53 -2.86 2.35
N VAL A 500 2.20 -2.78 1.07
CA VAL A 500 1.53 -3.85 0.33
C VAL A 500 2.53 -4.52 -0.60
N ILE A 501 2.55 -5.85 -0.60
CA ILE A 501 3.33 -6.66 -1.54
C ILE A 501 2.37 -7.52 -2.33
N ILE A 502 2.29 -7.26 -3.64
CA ILE A 502 1.47 -8.03 -4.56
C ILE A 502 2.31 -9.16 -5.15
N PHE A 503 1.80 -10.37 -5.05
CA PHE A 503 2.32 -11.56 -5.70
C PHE A 503 1.33 -11.93 -6.81
N ASP A 504 1.53 -11.35 -8.00
CA ASP A 504 0.61 -11.44 -9.12
C ASP A 504 0.74 -12.80 -9.82
N GLU A 505 -0.38 -13.40 -10.20
CA GLU A 505 -0.46 -14.73 -10.85
C GLU A 505 0.20 -15.86 -10.04
N ALA A 506 0.13 -15.78 -8.71
CA ALA A 506 0.75 -16.73 -7.80
C ALA A 506 0.28 -18.18 -8.02
N SER A 507 -0.98 -18.40 -8.44
CA SER A 507 -1.50 -19.75 -8.72
C SER A 507 -0.81 -20.45 -9.88
N ASN A 508 -0.20 -19.70 -10.82
CA ASN A 508 0.53 -20.25 -11.97
C ASN A 508 2.00 -20.58 -11.64
N MET A 509 2.51 -20.10 -10.51
CA MET A 509 3.89 -20.33 -10.07
C MET A 509 4.21 -21.83 -9.98
N GLY A 510 5.37 -22.22 -10.49
CA GLY A 510 5.84 -23.61 -10.55
C GLY A 510 5.36 -24.40 -11.78
N GLY A 511 4.62 -23.78 -12.70
CA GLY A 511 4.12 -24.42 -13.93
C GLY A 511 3.18 -25.60 -13.65
N ASP A 512 3.08 -26.55 -14.56
CA ASP A 512 2.12 -27.68 -14.43
C ASP A 512 2.59 -28.80 -13.47
N LYS A 513 3.83 -28.73 -12.96
CA LYS A 513 4.41 -29.78 -12.12
C LYS A 513 4.10 -29.54 -10.65
N GLN A 514 3.33 -30.45 -10.04
CA GLN A 514 2.95 -30.35 -8.63
C GLN A 514 4.16 -30.25 -7.68
N GLU A 515 5.24 -30.99 -7.97
CA GLU A 515 6.47 -30.94 -7.17
C GLU A 515 7.10 -29.53 -7.20
N SER A 516 7.19 -28.93 -8.38
CA SER A 516 7.69 -27.56 -8.55
C SER A 516 6.81 -26.55 -7.83
N LYS A 517 5.47 -26.66 -7.95
CA LYS A 517 4.54 -25.82 -7.17
C LYS A 517 4.79 -25.94 -5.67
N ASN A 518 4.82 -27.18 -5.15
CA ASN A 518 5.06 -27.43 -3.73
C ASN A 518 6.37 -26.80 -3.25
N ALA A 519 7.46 -26.97 -4.00
CA ALA A 519 8.76 -26.41 -3.66
C ALA A 519 8.78 -24.87 -3.65
N MET A 520 8.09 -24.24 -4.60
CA MET A 520 7.98 -22.78 -4.70
C MET A 520 7.13 -22.19 -3.57
N PHE A 521 5.93 -22.72 -3.35
CA PHE A 521 5.03 -22.26 -2.29
C PHE A 521 5.62 -22.48 -0.88
N LYS A 522 6.44 -23.53 -0.69
CA LYS A 522 7.13 -23.78 0.58
C LYS A 522 8.00 -22.59 1.02
N ARG A 523 8.55 -21.80 0.08
CA ARG A 523 9.32 -20.58 0.41
C ARG A 523 8.50 -19.51 1.14
N PHE A 524 7.18 -19.55 1.03
CA PHE A 524 6.30 -18.62 1.72
C PHE A 524 5.86 -19.10 3.11
N TYR A 525 6.11 -20.36 3.49
CA TYR A 525 5.56 -20.91 4.73
C TYR A 525 6.11 -20.18 5.96
N GLU A 526 7.43 -20.05 6.05
CA GLU A 526 8.11 -19.35 7.14
C GLU A 526 7.70 -17.86 7.19
N LEU A 527 7.56 -17.22 6.02
CA LEU A 527 7.11 -15.81 5.91
C LEU A 527 5.71 -15.62 6.49
N LEU A 528 4.84 -16.61 6.35
CA LEU A 528 3.45 -16.56 6.79
C LEU A 528 3.25 -17.11 8.23
N GLU A 529 4.17 -17.91 8.75
CA GLU A 529 4.11 -18.48 10.11
C GLU A 529 4.92 -17.71 11.14
N GLU A 530 6.20 -17.46 10.85
CA GLU A 530 7.07 -16.72 11.75
C GLU A 530 6.91 -15.21 11.56
N GLY A 531 6.55 -14.80 10.33
CA GLY A 531 6.42 -13.40 9.97
C GLY A 531 7.72 -12.62 10.08
N LYS A 532 8.84 -13.34 9.95
CA LYS A 532 10.18 -12.77 9.92
C LYS A 532 10.86 -13.19 8.63
N TRP A 533 11.73 -12.32 8.13
CA TRP A 533 12.56 -12.64 7.00
C TRP A 533 13.95 -12.04 7.19
N THR A 534 14.99 -12.85 7.02
CA THR A 534 16.38 -12.40 7.18
C THR A 534 17.03 -12.24 5.83
N ALA A 535 17.53 -11.04 5.56
CA ALA A 535 18.24 -10.72 4.34
C ALA A 535 19.58 -11.45 4.25
N SER A 536 19.82 -12.09 3.11
CA SER A 536 21.05 -12.86 2.89
C SER A 536 22.29 -11.97 2.81
N LYS A 537 22.17 -10.75 2.26
CA LYS A 537 23.29 -9.80 2.13
C LYS A 537 23.59 -9.05 3.41
N SER A 538 22.61 -8.32 3.94
CA SER A 538 22.81 -7.45 5.11
C SER A 538 22.76 -8.21 6.45
N GLY A 539 22.19 -9.42 6.46
CA GLY A 539 21.93 -10.17 7.69
C GLY A 539 20.79 -9.58 8.54
N VAL A 540 20.11 -8.53 8.06
CA VAL A 540 19.02 -7.87 8.79
C VAL A 540 17.77 -8.75 8.78
N THR A 541 17.21 -8.99 9.97
CA THR A 541 15.90 -9.64 10.12
C THR A 541 14.80 -8.59 10.15
N TYR A 542 13.90 -8.66 9.18
CA TYR A 542 12.72 -7.82 9.06
C TYR A 542 11.49 -8.50 9.67
N ASN A 543 10.67 -7.72 10.39
CA ASN A 543 9.36 -8.16 10.86
C ASN A 543 8.30 -7.80 9.80
N LEU A 544 7.52 -8.79 9.38
CA LEU A 544 6.52 -8.71 8.32
C LEU A 544 5.11 -8.41 8.85
N GLY A 545 4.93 -8.30 10.17
CA GLY A 545 3.65 -8.08 10.83
C GLY A 545 2.86 -6.84 10.40
N ASN A 546 3.54 -5.84 9.84
CA ASN A 546 2.96 -4.60 9.35
C ASN A 546 2.65 -4.60 7.84
N TYR A 547 2.86 -5.71 7.15
CA TYR A 547 2.72 -5.79 5.69
C TYR A 547 1.44 -6.54 5.29
N VAL A 548 0.86 -6.13 4.18
CA VAL A 548 -0.22 -6.86 3.51
C VAL A 548 0.36 -7.61 2.32
N PHE A 549 0.21 -8.94 2.31
CA PHE A 549 0.57 -9.78 1.19
C PHE A 549 -0.68 -10.08 0.37
N LEU A 550 -0.72 -9.62 -0.87
CA LEU A 550 -1.83 -9.83 -1.79
C LEU A 550 -1.40 -10.80 -2.90
N PHE A 551 -1.78 -12.05 -2.77
CA PHE A 551 -1.66 -13.06 -3.82
C PHE A 551 -2.82 -12.91 -4.79
N THR A 552 -2.56 -13.03 -6.10
CA THR A 552 -3.62 -13.01 -7.11
C THR A 552 -3.64 -14.30 -7.93
N GLY A 553 -4.81 -14.68 -8.40
CA GLY A 553 -5.00 -15.83 -9.30
C GLY A 553 -6.11 -15.60 -10.31
N ASN A 554 -5.92 -16.15 -11.51
CA ASN A 554 -6.90 -16.10 -12.60
C ASN A 554 -7.83 -17.33 -12.62
N ASP A 555 -7.75 -18.20 -11.60
CA ASP A 555 -8.41 -19.51 -11.55
C ASP A 555 -9.94 -19.43 -11.63
N GLY A 556 -10.51 -18.29 -11.23
CA GLY A 556 -11.93 -17.99 -11.40
C GLY A 556 -12.40 -18.02 -12.86
N GLU A 557 -11.50 -17.94 -13.84
CA GLU A 557 -11.85 -18.08 -15.26
C GLU A 557 -12.56 -19.40 -15.55
N LYS A 558 -12.16 -20.52 -14.90
CA LYS A 558 -12.81 -21.82 -15.08
C LYS A 558 -14.30 -21.78 -14.78
N ILE A 559 -14.72 -20.94 -13.82
CA ILE A 559 -16.12 -20.78 -13.42
C ILE A 559 -16.91 -20.05 -14.53
N PHE A 560 -16.36 -18.96 -15.04
CA PHE A 560 -17.09 -18.03 -15.91
C PHE A 560 -16.83 -18.23 -17.41
N LYS A 561 -15.91 -19.12 -17.80
CA LYS A 561 -15.55 -19.38 -19.20
C LYS A 561 -16.80 -19.71 -20.04
N GLY A 562 -16.90 -19.07 -21.20
CA GLY A 562 -18.01 -19.25 -22.14
C GLY A 562 -19.31 -18.53 -21.76
N VAL A 563 -19.50 -18.19 -20.48
CA VAL A 563 -20.73 -17.56 -20.03
C VAL A 563 -20.76 -16.11 -20.51
N ASN A 564 -21.76 -15.75 -21.32
CA ASN A 564 -21.95 -14.38 -21.80
C ASN A 564 -23.05 -13.63 -21.02
N ASN A 565 -23.99 -14.35 -20.43
CA ASN A 565 -25.08 -13.76 -19.65
C ASN A 565 -24.59 -13.28 -18.27
N GLU A 566 -24.80 -12.00 -17.96
CA GLU A 566 -24.34 -11.38 -16.72
C GLU A 566 -25.07 -11.89 -15.48
N SER A 567 -26.38 -12.11 -15.57
CA SER A 567 -27.17 -12.69 -14.48
C SER A 567 -26.67 -14.10 -14.14
N TYR A 568 -26.30 -14.89 -15.15
CA TYR A 568 -25.72 -16.22 -14.92
C TYR A 568 -24.35 -16.15 -14.25
N LYS A 569 -23.49 -15.21 -14.67
CA LYS A 569 -22.20 -14.97 -14.01
C LYS A 569 -22.38 -14.62 -12.53
N GLU A 570 -23.36 -13.80 -12.20
CA GLU A 570 -23.64 -13.44 -10.82
C GLU A 570 -24.08 -14.65 -9.98
N LEU A 571 -24.92 -15.54 -10.54
CA LEU A 571 -25.29 -16.79 -9.86
C LEU A 571 -24.07 -17.68 -9.63
N LEU A 572 -23.26 -17.92 -10.66
CA LEU A 572 -22.05 -18.72 -10.55
C LEU A 572 -21.07 -18.12 -9.54
N TRP A 573 -20.95 -16.80 -9.48
CA TRP A 573 -20.15 -16.13 -8.46
C TRP A 573 -20.69 -16.39 -7.05
N LYS A 574 -22.00 -16.20 -6.80
CA LYS A 574 -22.63 -16.48 -5.50
C LYS A 574 -22.43 -17.93 -5.08
N GLU A 575 -22.56 -18.85 -6.02
CA GLU A 575 -22.36 -20.26 -5.75
C GLU A 575 -20.92 -20.62 -5.40
N ASN A 576 -19.92 -19.93 -5.95
CA ASN A 576 -18.51 -20.30 -5.80
C ASN A 576 -17.74 -19.38 -4.84
N ASN A 577 -18.33 -18.29 -4.35
CA ASN A 577 -17.69 -17.32 -3.44
C ASN A 577 -17.72 -17.77 -1.96
N SER A 578 -17.48 -19.06 -1.70
CA SER A 578 -17.23 -19.58 -0.35
C SER A 578 -15.76 -20.01 -0.23
N ARG A 579 -15.19 -19.87 0.98
CA ARG A 579 -13.79 -20.23 1.26
C ARG A 579 -13.47 -21.66 0.83
N GLU A 580 -14.34 -22.61 1.17
CA GLU A 580 -14.21 -24.03 0.82
C GLU A 580 -14.12 -24.26 -0.69
N LYS A 581 -15.00 -23.62 -1.48
CA LYS A 581 -15.01 -23.80 -2.94
C LYS A 581 -13.82 -23.12 -3.60
N ILE A 582 -13.39 -21.97 -3.08
CA ILE A 582 -12.19 -21.31 -3.60
C ILE A 582 -10.94 -22.11 -3.25
N PHE A 583 -10.86 -22.69 -2.06
CA PHE A 583 -9.79 -23.60 -1.68
C PHE A 583 -9.74 -24.80 -2.60
N LYS A 584 -10.88 -25.47 -2.82
CA LYS A 584 -10.98 -26.59 -3.76
C LYS A 584 -10.48 -26.21 -5.15
N MET A 585 -10.91 -25.07 -5.68
CA MET A 585 -10.48 -24.57 -6.98
C MET A 585 -8.97 -24.30 -7.04
N LEU A 586 -8.38 -23.72 -5.98
CA LEU A 586 -6.93 -23.47 -5.90
C LEU A 586 -6.13 -24.77 -5.75
N THR A 587 -6.63 -25.75 -4.99
CA THR A 587 -6.02 -27.07 -4.87
C THR A 587 -6.08 -27.84 -6.19
N GLU A 588 -7.18 -27.73 -6.95
CA GLU A 588 -7.33 -28.36 -8.28
C GLU A 588 -6.33 -27.81 -9.33
N VAL A 589 -5.82 -26.59 -9.15
CA VAL A 589 -4.73 -26.04 -9.97
C VAL A 589 -3.35 -26.26 -9.34
N GLY A 590 -3.27 -27.00 -8.23
CA GLY A 590 -2.02 -27.41 -7.60
C GLY A 590 -1.46 -26.45 -6.57
N VAL A 591 -2.20 -25.44 -6.10
CA VAL A 591 -1.79 -24.64 -4.94
C VAL A 591 -1.87 -25.53 -3.68
N PRO A 592 -0.78 -25.65 -2.88
CA PRO A 592 -0.78 -26.58 -1.76
C PRO A 592 -1.75 -26.17 -0.64
N GLU A 593 -2.50 -27.13 -0.08
CA GLU A 593 -3.40 -26.89 1.06
C GLU A 593 -2.66 -26.30 2.27
N ALA A 594 -1.42 -26.73 2.48
CA ALA A 594 -0.56 -26.19 3.53
C ALA A 594 -0.33 -24.67 3.35
N PHE A 595 -0.14 -24.19 2.12
CA PHE A 595 -0.07 -22.75 1.85
C PHE A 595 -1.42 -22.07 2.15
N LEU A 596 -2.51 -22.63 1.62
CA LEU A 596 -3.85 -22.06 1.75
C LEU A 596 -4.29 -21.93 3.21
N GLY A 597 -3.97 -22.93 4.05
CA GLY A 597 -4.27 -22.92 5.49
C GLY A 597 -3.61 -21.79 6.27
N ARG A 598 -2.53 -21.19 5.73
CA ARG A 598 -1.80 -20.06 6.35
C ARG A 598 -2.35 -18.69 5.94
N LEU A 599 -3.28 -18.63 4.98
CA LEU A 599 -3.86 -17.39 4.50
C LEU A 599 -4.91 -16.85 5.46
N ASN A 600 -4.87 -15.54 5.76
CA ASN A 600 -5.91 -14.91 6.56
C ASN A 600 -7.25 -14.92 5.80
N GLU A 601 -7.25 -14.50 4.54
CA GLU A 601 -8.48 -14.38 3.77
C GLU A 601 -8.33 -14.86 2.31
N VAL A 602 -9.42 -15.40 1.77
CA VAL A 602 -9.54 -15.76 0.35
C VAL A 602 -10.92 -15.35 -0.16
N PHE A 603 -10.97 -14.76 -1.34
CA PHE A 603 -12.26 -14.41 -1.94
C PHE A 603 -12.21 -14.39 -3.47
N LEU A 604 -13.40 -14.57 -4.04
CA LEU A 604 -13.64 -14.53 -5.46
C LEU A 604 -14.15 -13.14 -5.85
N PHE A 605 -13.46 -12.46 -6.76
CA PHE A 605 -13.92 -11.19 -7.33
C PHE A 605 -15.16 -11.40 -8.19
N LYS A 606 -16.07 -10.42 -8.15
CA LYS A 606 -17.27 -10.43 -8.98
C LYS A 606 -16.89 -10.12 -10.44
N PRO A 607 -17.43 -10.85 -11.43
CA PRO A 607 -17.27 -10.48 -12.83
C PRO A 607 -17.77 -9.06 -13.11
N VAL A 608 -17.07 -8.32 -13.96
CA VAL A 608 -17.47 -6.96 -14.35
C VAL A 608 -18.71 -7.05 -15.25
N THR A 609 -19.81 -6.38 -14.85
CA THR A 609 -21.01 -6.22 -15.69
C THR A 609 -20.87 -5.02 -16.62
N LYS A 610 -21.72 -4.89 -17.63
CA LYS A 610 -21.76 -3.70 -18.50
C LYS A 610 -22.01 -2.41 -17.73
N GLU A 611 -22.91 -2.41 -16.75
CA GLU A 611 -23.20 -1.22 -15.92
C GLU A 611 -21.96 -0.83 -15.12
N THR A 612 -21.26 -1.81 -14.56
CA THR A 612 -19.99 -1.61 -13.85
C THR A 612 -18.92 -1.08 -14.80
N ALA A 613 -18.81 -1.65 -16.00
CA ALA A 613 -17.88 -1.22 -17.03
C ALA A 613 -18.16 0.23 -17.50
N ILE A 614 -19.41 0.67 -17.56
CA ILE A 614 -19.78 2.07 -17.86
C ILE A 614 -19.26 3.01 -16.77
N GLN A 615 -19.42 2.65 -15.50
CA GLN A 615 -18.89 3.45 -14.39
C GLN A 615 -17.35 3.50 -14.41
N ILE A 616 -16.70 2.38 -14.72
CA ILE A 616 -15.24 2.30 -14.89
C ILE A 616 -14.77 3.13 -16.10
N ALA A 617 -15.49 3.08 -17.22
CA ALA A 617 -15.20 3.89 -18.41
C ALA A 617 -15.25 5.38 -18.08
N LYS A 618 -16.23 5.83 -17.28
CA LYS A 618 -16.31 7.22 -16.79
C LYS A 618 -15.07 7.58 -15.96
N LYS A 619 -14.58 6.69 -15.10
CA LYS A 619 -13.34 6.87 -14.34
C LYS A 619 -12.14 7.01 -15.28
N PHE A 620 -11.96 6.09 -16.22
CA PHE A 620 -10.84 6.12 -17.17
C PHE A 620 -10.84 7.36 -18.07
N ILE A 621 -12.00 7.83 -18.54
CA ILE A 621 -12.06 9.09 -19.28
C ILE A 621 -11.67 10.28 -18.40
N LYS A 622 -12.09 10.30 -17.12
CA LYS A 622 -11.68 11.37 -16.19
C LYS A 622 -10.17 11.36 -15.92
N ASP A 623 -9.59 10.16 -15.79
CA ASP A 623 -8.14 9.99 -15.63
C ASP A 623 -7.41 10.44 -16.92
N PHE A 624 -7.97 10.13 -18.08
CA PHE A 624 -7.48 10.60 -19.38
C PHE A 624 -7.55 12.14 -19.50
N GLU A 625 -8.67 12.77 -19.15
CA GLU A 625 -8.81 14.25 -19.11
C GLU A 625 -7.71 14.89 -18.25
N LYS A 626 -7.45 14.31 -17.07
CA LYS A 626 -6.41 14.79 -16.16
C LYS A 626 -5.00 14.63 -16.73
N ASN A 627 -4.69 13.46 -17.29
CA ASN A 627 -3.34 13.15 -17.78
C ASN A 627 -2.94 13.97 -19.02
N TYR A 628 -3.91 14.35 -19.84
CA TYR A 628 -3.68 15.15 -21.05
C TYR A 628 -4.06 16.63 -20.87
N GLU A 629 -4.51 17.03 -19.68
CA GLU A 629 -4.98 18.40 -19.36
C GLU A 629 -6.04 18.93 -20.34
N ILE A 630 -6.93 18.05 -20.81
CA ILE A 630 -8.01 18.38 -21.76
C ILE A 630 -9.39 18.27 -21.11
N SER A 631 -10.33 19.11 -21.54
CA SER A 631 -11.74 18.97 -21.15
C SER A 631 -12.55 18.27 -22.24
N ILE A 632 -13.24 17.17 -21.88
CA ILE A 632 -14.11 16.43 -22.79
C ILE A 632 -15.58 16.72 -22.48
N LYS A 633 -16.31 17.17 -23.50
CA LYS A 633 -17.77 17.31 -23.51
C LYS A 633 -18.39 16.24 -24.40
N TYR A 634 -19.68 16.00 -24.21
CA TYR A 634 -20.44 15.00 -24.95
C TYR A 634 -21.66 15.65 -25.60
N ILE A 635 -22.06 15.18 -26.79
CA ILE A 635 -23.40 15.51 -27.32
C ILE A 635 -24.47 14.84 -26.46
N ASP A 636 -24.30 13.55 -26.21
CA ASP A 636 -25.13 12.73 -25.33
C ASP A 636 -24.19 11.83 -24.52
N LYS A 637 -24.07 12.15 -23.23
CA LYS A 637 -23.10 11.49 -22.34
C LYS A 637 -23.49 10.04 -22.09
N GLU A 638 -24.76 9.74 -21.85
CA GLU A 638 -25.20 8.38 -21.56
C GLU A 638 -25.07 7.49 -22.79
N LYS A 639 -25.54 7.96 -23.94
CA LYS A 639 -25.40 7.23 -25.20
C LYS A 639 -23.94 7.00 -25.59
N PHE A 640 -23.06 7.97 -25.34
CA PHE A 640 -21.63 7.80 -25.59
C PHE A 640 -21.04 6.65 -24.78
N PHE A 641 -21.25 6.64 -23.46
CA PHE A 641 -20.67 5.58 -22.60
C PHE A 641 -21.30 4.21 -22.84
N ASN A 642 -22.61 4.15 -23.10
CA ASN A 642 -23.30 2.90 -23.44
C ASN A 642 -22.73 2.31 -24.73
N ASN A 643 -22.57 3.13 -25.78
CA ASN A 643 -22.03 2.67 -27.05
C ASN A 643 -20.54 2.30 -26.94
N LEU A 644 -19.73 3.08 -26.21
CA LEU A 644 -18.33 2.78 -25.95
C LEU A 644 -18.19 1.39 -25.32
N VAL A 645 -18.90 1.14 -24.22
CA VAL A 645 -18.83 -0.17 -23.54
C VAL A 645 -19.40 -1.29 -24.41
N GLN A 646 -20.53 -1.08 -25.10
CA GLN A 646 -21.08 -2.08 -26.01
C GLN A 646 -20.14 -2.40 -27.18
N ALA A 647 -19.30 -1.45 -27.58
CA ALA A 647 -18.37 -1.60 -28.67
C ALA A 647 -17.04 -2.21 -28.23
N THR A 648 -16.58 -1.99 -26.99
CA THR A 648 -15.19 -2.29 -26.60
C THR A 648 -15.06 -3.26 -25.43
N PHE A 649 -16.13 -3.55 -24.67
CA PHE A 649 -16.03 -4.36 -23.46
C PHE A 649 -16.07 -5.86 -23.76
N PHE A 650 -14.92 -6.51 -23.58
CA PHE A 650 -14.80 -7.97 -23.59
C PHE A 650 -14.88 -8.50 -22.16
N ALA A 651 -15.94 -9.26 -21.86
CA ALA A 651 -16.16 -9.77 -20.51
C ALA A 651 -15.10 -10.79 -20.04
N SER A 652 -14.37 -11.41 -20.96
CA SER A 652 -13.20 -12.25 -20.67
C SER A 652 -11.99 -11.45 -20.21
N GLU A 653 -11.83 -10.21 -20.69
CA GLU A 653 -10.71 -9.32 -20.36
C GLU A 653 -11.04 -8.32 -19.23
N GLY A 654 -12.29 -8.30 -18.77
CA GLY A 654 -12.77 -7.36 -17.77
C GLY A 654 -12.60 -5.90 -18.22
N ALA A 655 -12.33 -5.02 -17.26
CA ALA A 655 -12.19 -3.59 -17.52
C ALA A 655 -10.95 -3.23 -18.37
N ARG A 656 -10.00 -4.17 -18.55
CA ARG A 656 -8.78 -3.96 -19.34
C ARG A 656 -9.10 -3.63 -20.80
N SER A 657 -10.12 -4.28 -21.37
CA SER A 657 -10.57 -4.03 -22.74
C SER A 657 -11.01 -2.57 -22.97
N VAL A 658 -11.79 -2.03 -22.04
CA VAL A 658 -12.24 -0.62 -22.06
C VAL A 658 -11.07 0.34 -21.84
N ARG A 659 -10.18 0.03 -20.88
CA ARG A 659 -8.97 0.83 -20.62
C ARG A 659 -8.11 0.93 -21.88
N ASN A 660 -7.79 -0.20 -22.49
CA ASN A 660 -6.96 -0.28 -23.69
C ASN A 660 -7.54 0.56 -24.84
N PHE A 661 -8.86 0.54 -25.03
CA PHE A 661 -9.49 1.38 -26.06
C PHE A 661 -9.34 2.87 -25.73
N ILE A 662 -9.61 3.29 -24.50
CA ILE A 662 -9.52 4.70 -24.11
C ILE A 662 -8.07 5.20 -24.19
N GLU A 663 -7.12 4.47 -23.64
CA GLU A 663 -5.72 4.90 -23.58
C GLU A 663 -5.05 4.82 -24.96
N ASN A 664 -5.25 3.73 -25.70
CA ASN A 664 -4.47 3.48 -26.93
C ASN A 664 -5.20 3.84 -28.22
N ARG A 665 -6.54 3.84 -28.26
CA ARG A 665 -7.32 4.11 -29.49
C ARG A 665 -7.94 5.50 -29.49
N LEU A 666 -8.67 5.87 -28.44
CA LEU A 666 -9.34 7.17 -28.35
C LEU A 666 -8.35 8.32 -28.47
N GLY A 667 -7.21 8.25 -27.78
CA GLY A 667 -6.13 9.24 -27.91
C GLY A 667 -5.64 9.38 -29.36
N SER A 668 -5.41 8.27 -30.06
CA SER A 668 -5.01 8.29 -31.48
C SER A 668 -6.06 8.95 -32.37
N TYR A 669 -7.35 8.68 -32.15
CA TYR A 669 -8.43 9.33 -32.91
C TYR A 669 -8.53 10.82 -32.63
N ILE A 670 -8.33 11.24 -31.38
CA ILE A 670 -8.28 12.66 -31.01
C ILE A 670 -7.13 13.35 -31.74
N VAL A 671 -5.93 12.75 -31.77
CA VAL A 671 -4.78 13.31 -32.51
C VAL A 671 -5.09 13.43 -34.00
N ARG A 672 -5.68 12.40 -34.63
CA ARG A 672 -6.10 12.43 -36.05
C ARG A 672 -7.18 13.47 -36.33
N ALA A 673 -8.06 13.74 -35.35
CA ALA A 673 -9.05 14.81 -35.46
C ALA A 673 -8.44 16.21 -35.27
N SER A 674 -7.27 16.29 -34.62
CA SER A 674 -6.59 17.53 -34.24
C SER A 674 -5.39 17.88 -35.10
N GLU A 675 -5.12 17.10 -36.15
CA GLU A 675 -3.89 17.20 -36.94
C GLU A 675 -3.64 18.60 -37.52
N GLU A 676 -4.68 19.27 -38.03
CA GLU A 676 -4.59 20.64 -38.58
C GLU A 676 -4.27 21.67 -37.48
N ALA A 677 -4.90 21.56 -36.31
CA ALA A 677 -4.64 22.42 -35.15
C ALA A 677 -3.21 22.21 -34.62
N LEU A 678 -2.76 20.95 -34.53
CA LEU A 678 -1.43 20.62 -34.05
C LEU A 678 -0.34 21.10 -35.02
N ARG A 679 -0.54 20.96 -36.34
CA ARG A 679 0.39 21.47 -37.37
C ARG A 679 0.52 23.00 -37.37
N SER A 680 -0.53 23.70 -36.97
CA SER A 680 -0.55 25.17 -36.85
C SER A 680 -0.07 25.69 -35.49
N GLY A 681 0.41 24.79 -34.62
CA GLY A 681 0.94 25.12 -33.29
C GLY A 681 -0.13 25.52 -32.28
N GLU A 682 -1.41 25.21 -32.53
CA GLU A 682 -2.50 25.54 -31.62
C GLU A 682 -2.65 24.51 -30.51
N ALA A 683 -2.72 24.98 -29.26
CA ALA A 683 -3.00 24.10 -28.14
C ALA A 683 -4.49 23.71 -28.11
N LEU A 684 -4.74 22.44 -27.78
CA LEU A 684 -6.08 21.90 -27.61
C LEU A 684 -6.64 22.34 -26.25
N LYS A 685 -7.82 22.96 -26.26
CA LYS A 685 -8.49 23.44 -25.04
C LYS A 685 -9.60 22.50 -24.60
N SER A 686 -10.47 22.10 -25.52
CA SER A 686 -11.54 21.15 -25.22
C SER A 686 -12.00 20.35 -26.44
N ILE A 687 -12.60 19.19 -26.19
CA ILE A 687 -13.07 18.26 -27.21
C ILE A 687 -14.54 17.97 -26.95
N LYS A 688 -15.34 17.84 -28.00
CA LYS A 688 -16.72 17.37 -27.91
C LYS A 688 -16.90 16.09 -28.72
N LEU A 689 -17.36 15.04 -28.03
CA LEU A 689 -17.47 13.69 -28.55
C LEU A 689 -18.93 13.26 -28.73
N ALA A 690 -19.16 12.42 -29.74
CA ALA A 690 -20.37 11.62 -29.87
C ALA A 690 -20.06 10.28 -30.53
N TRP A 691 -20.82 9.25 -30.13
CA TRP A 691 -20.66 7.91 -30.67
C TRP A 691 -21.93 7.47 -31.39
N GLN A 692 -21.80 7.06 -32.64
CA GLN A 692 -22.90 6.52 -33.45
C GLN A 692 -22.61 5.05 -33.78
N ASP A 693 -23.50 4.15 -33.38
CA ASP A 693 -23.40 2.71 -33.61
C ASP A 693 -24.75 2.21 -34.14
N ASN A 694 -24.73 1.34 -35.16
CA ASN A 694 -25.93 0.81 -35.82
C ASN A 694 -26.50 -0.48 -35.18
N LEU A 695 -25.88 -1.01 -34.10
CA LEU A 695 -26.34 -2.22 -33.40
C LEU A 695 -27.69 -2.04 -32.67
N ASN A 696 -28.06 -0.80 -32.30
CA ASN A 696 -29.39 -0.41 -31.81
C ASN A 696 -30.08 -1.39 -30.83
N ALA A 697 -29.33 -1.95 -29.86
CA ALA A 697 -29.82 -2.91 -28.86
C ALA A 697 -30.63 -4.10 -29.44
N ARG A 698 -30.41 -4.47 -30.70
CA ARG A 698 -31.17 -5.52 -31.37
C ARG A 698 -30.78 -6.89 -30.84
N VAL A 699 -31.79 -7.72 -30.55
CA VAL A 699 -31.60 -9.13 -30.17
C VAL A 699 -31.39 -10.02 -31.40
N TYR A 700 -31.87 -9.60 -32.57
CA TYR A 700 -31.81 -10.35 -33.82
C TYR A 700 -31.52 -9.46 -35.03
N ALA A 701 -30.98 -10.07 -36.09
CA ALA A 701 -30.75 -9.45 -37.38
C ALA A 701 -32.04 -9.41 -38.23
N ALA A 702 -32.26 -8.31 -38.94
CA ALA A 702 -33.35 -8.18 -39.92
C ALA A 702 -33.01 -8.84 -41.29
N ARG A 703 -31.71 -8.92 -41.62
CA ARG A 703 -31.00 -9.58 -42.75
C ARG A 703 -29.48 -9.35 -42.52
N SER A 704 -28.58 -9.85 -43.39
CA SER A 704 -27.10 -9.73 -43.26
C SER A 704 -26.64 -8.40 -42.63
N PHE A 705 -26.41 -8.39 -41.33
CA PHE A 705 -26.13 -7.19 -40.55
C PHE A 705 -24.61 -7.04 -40.42
N LYS A 706 -24.07 -5.95 -40.99
CA LYS A 706 -22.68 -5.55 -40.74
C LYS A 706 -22.68 -4.39 -39.75
N ARG A 707 -22.05 -4.60 -38.58
CA ARG A 707 -21.93 -3.56 -37.56
C ARG A 707 -21.01 -2.45 -38.08
N GLN A 708 -21.49 -1.21 -38.01
CA GLN A 708 -20.74 -0.01 -38.35
C GLN A 708 -20.82 0.97 -37.18
N SER A 709 -19.67 1.56 -36.86
CA SER A 709 -19.54 2.46 -35.73
C SER A 709 -18.65 3.64 -36.08
N PHE A 710 -19.12 4.84 -35.74
CA PHE A 710 -18.44 6.10 -36.02
C PHE A 710 -18.27 6.94 -34.75
N LEU A 711 -17.04 7.37 -34.52
CA LEU A 711 -16.71 8.34 -33.49
C LEU A 711 -16.68 9.75 -34.11
N LYS A 712 -17.57 10.61 -33.65
CA LYS A 712 -17.63 12.02 -34.07
C LYS A 712 -16.86 12.88 -33.07
N ILE A 713 -15.83 13.55 -33.55
CA ILE A 713 -14.95 14.41 -32.74
C ILE A 713 -15.01 15.84 -33.28
N SER A 714 -15.21 16.81 -32.39
CA SER A 714 -15.03 18.23 -32.68
C SER A 714 -14.10 18.83 -31.63
N ILE A 715 -13.26 19.78 -32.03
CA ILE A 715 -12.20 20.32 -31.19
C ILE A 715 -12.36 21.84 -31.04
N SER A 716 -11.89 22.36 -29.93
CA SER A 716 -11.74 23.79 -29.67
C SER A 716 -10.30 24.06 -29.23
N THR A 717 -9.72 25.11 -29.80
CA THR A 717 -8.34 25.55 -29.60
C THR A 717 -8.29 26.96 -29.01
N ASP A 718 -7.09 27.45 -28.72
CA ASP A 718 -6.89 28.82 -28.25
C ASP A 718 -7.27 29.87 -29.29
N LYS A 719 -7.03 29.61 -30.59
CA LYS A 719 -7.44 30.52 -31.67
C LYS A 719 -8.90 30.36 -32.06
N HIS A 720 -9.44 29.15 -31.94
CA HIS A 720 -10.83 28.83 -32.25
C HIS A 720 -11.55 28.28 -31.00
N PRO A 721 -12.05 29.18 -30.13
CA PRO A 721 -12.69 28.80 -28.86
C PRO A 721 -14.06 28.14 -29.03
N LYS A 722 -14.61 28.10 -30.26
CA LYS A 722 -15.82 27.36 -30.61
C LYS A 722 -15.43 26.03 -31.25
N TYR A 723 -16.24 25.00 -31.01
CA TYR A 723 -16.04 23.69 -31.64
C TYR A 723 -16.05 23.80 -33.17
N SER A 724 -15.01 23.24 -33.81
CA SER A 724 -14.97 23.03 -35.25
C SER A 724 -16.02 22.01 -35.71
N ALA A 725 -16.19 21.88 -37.03
CA ALA A 725 -17.06 20.86 -37.60
C ALA A 725 -16.65 19.45 -37.13
N PHE A 726 -17.63 18.59 -36.89
CA PHE A 726 -17.36 17.22 -36.47
C PHE A 726 -16.61 16.45 -37.56
N LYS A 727 -15.41 15.95 -37.23
CA LYS A 727 -14.74 14.91 -38.00
C LYS A 727 -15.32 13.55 -37.61
N SER A 728 -15.83 12.82 -38.58
CA SER A 728 -16.37 11.47 -38.38
C SER A 728 -15.26 10.46 -38.65
N ILE A 729 -14.90 9.66 -37.65
CA ILE A 729 -13.88 8.62 -37.74
C ILE A 729 -14.58 7.26 -37.70
N ASP A 730 -14.35 6.44 -38.72
CA ASP A 730 -14.79 5.04 -38.72
C ASP A 730 -13.96 4.23 -37.71
N VAL A 731 -14.63 3.61 -36.75
CA VAL A 731 -14.03 2.77 -35.71
C VAL A 731 -14.49 1.31 -35.83
N SER A 732 -15.14 0.94 -36.94
CA SER A 732 -15.75 -0.39 -37.12
C SER A 732 -14.75 -1.55 -37.01
N SER A 733 -13.46 -1.32 -37.29
CA SER A 733 -12.39 -2.31 -37.16
C SER A 733 -11.91 -2.53 -35.72
N ASP A 734 -12.13 -1.56 -34.83
CA ASP A 734 -11.58 -1.55 -33.47
C ASP A 734 -12.64 -1.95 -32.42
N ILE A 735 -13.81 -2.42 -32.86
CA ILE A 735 -14.96 -2.76 -32.03
C ILE A 735 -15.32 -4.25 -32.13
N ILE A 736 -16.01 -4.74 -31.12
CA ILE A 736 -16.55 -6.10 -31.06
C ILE A 736 -17.56 -6.31 -32.20
N GLN A 737 -17.28 -7.26 -33.07
CA GLN A 737 -18.26 -7.71 -34.05
C GLN A 737 -19.25 -8.67 -33.38
N VAL A 738 -20.54 -8.53 -33.71
CA VAL A 738 -21.62 -9.32 -33.12
C VAL A 738 -22.38 -10.00 -34.25
N ASP A 739 -22.34 -11.32 -34.27
CA ASP A 739 -23.20 -12.12 -35.15
C ASP A 739 -24.57 -12.27 -34.49
N LEU A 740 -25.53 -11.50 -34.99
CA LEU A 740 -26.90 -11.56 -34.49
C LEU A 740 -27.66 -12.71 -35.16
N PRO A 741 -28.32 -13.60 -34.39
CA PRO A 741 -29.19 -14.63 -34.93
C PRO A 741 -30.39 -14.01 -35.68
N THR A 742 -31.01 -14.79 -36.56
CA THR A 742 -32.22 -14.35 -37.26
C THR A 742 -33.40 -14.22 -36.29
N ARG A 743 -34.38 -13.37 -36.64
CA ARG A 743 -35.61 -13.21 -35.84
C ARG A 743 -36.32 -14.55 -35.57
N ALA A 744 -36.31 -15.46 -36.55
CA ALA A 744 -36.94 -16.77 -36.42
C ALA A 744 -36.22 -17.63 -35.37
N GLN A 745 -34.88 -17.68 -35.41
CA GLN A 745 -34.07 -18.44 -34.44
C GLN A 745 -34.23 -17.92 -33.01
N VAL A 746 -34.25 -16.60 -32.81
CA VAL A 746 -34.48 -16.02 -31.47
C VAL A 746 -35.88 -16.34 -30.98
N LYS A 747 -36.89 -16.30 -31.86
CA LYS A 747 -38.28 -16.61 -31.48
C LYS A 747 -38.46 -18.09 -31.14
N GLU A 748 -37.87 -18.99 -31.92
CA GLU A 748 -37.82 -20.43 -31.64
C GLU A 748 -37.19 -20.70 -30.27
N THR A 749 -36.01 -20.12 -30.02
CA THR A 749 -35.31 -20.21 -28.74
C THR A 749 -36.16 -19.61 -27.61
N ALA A 750 -36.84 -18.48 -27.83
CA ALA A 750 -37.69 -17.87 -26.82
C ALA A 750 -38.83 -18.80 -26.36
N TYR A 751 -39.47 -19.53 -27.29
CA TYR A 751 -40.48 -20.52 -26.92
C TYR A 751 -39.87 -21.68 -26.11
N HIS A 752 -38.70 -22.15 -26.50
CA HIS A 752 -37.96 -23.18 -25.77
C HIS A 752 -37.70 -22.77 -24.31
N GLU A 753 -37.07 -21.61 -24.11
CA GLU A 753 -36.71 -21.14 -22.78
C GLU A 753 -37.93 -20.76 -21.92
N ALA A 754 -38.98 -20.20 -22.54
CA ALA A 754 -40.24 -19.94 -21.85
C ALA A 754 -40.92 -21.24 -21.41
N GLY A 755 -40.85 -22.30 -22.22
CA GLY A 755 -41.33 -23.63 -21.89
C GLY A 755 -40.74 -24.15 -20.59
N HIS A 756 -39.41 -24.12 -20.46
CA HIS A 756 -38.73 -24.47 -19.20
C HIS A 756 -39.21 -23.61 -18.03
N GLY A 757 -39.29 -22.29 -18.21
CA GLY A 757 -39.69 -21.36 -17.16
C GLY A 757 -41.03 -21.72 -16.50
N PHE A 758 -42.06 -22.03 -17.28
CA PHE A 758 -43.42 -22.30 -16.78
C PHE A 758 -43.63 -23.67 -16.12
N LEU A 759 -42.73 -24.62 -16.37
CA LEU A 759 -42.75 -25.96 -15.77
C LEU A 759 -41.67 -26.16 -14.70
N SER A 760 -40.96 -25.09 -14.33
CA SER A 760 -40.08 -25.10 -13.16
C SER A 760 -40.88 -25.11 -11.86
N PHE A 761 -41.11 -26.30 -11.30
CA PHE A 761 -41.94 -26.47 -10.11
C PHE A 761 -41.23 -26.04 -8.82
N ALA A 762 -41.00 -24.73 -8.60
CA ALA A 762 -40.26 -24.21 -7.44
C ALA A 762 -40.73 -24.76 -6.07
N LYS A 763 -42.04 -25.02 -5.90
CA LYS A 763 -42.60 -25.59 -4.65
C LYS A 763 -42.37 -27.09 -4.45
N GLN A 764 -41.92 -27.83 -5.47
CA GLN A 764 -41.91 -29.30 -5.49
C GLN A 764 -40.58 -29.91 -5.95
N THR A 765 -39.83 -29.21 -6.81
CA THR A 765 -38.45 -29.54 -7.18
C THR A 765 -37.42 -28.77 -6.34
N GLY A 766 -37.85 -27.72 -5.62
CA GLY A 766 -36.97 -26.78 -4.91
C GLY A 766 -36.20 -25.82 -5.83
N GLN A 767 -36.34 -25.98 -7.14
CA GLN A 767 -35.66 -25.18 -8.16
C GLN A 767 -36.43 -23.89 -8.42
N LYS A 768 -35.94 -22.76 -7.90
CA LYS A 768 -36.51 -21.44 -8.18
C LYS A 768 -35.85 -20.86 -9.43
N LEU A 769 -36.67 -20.41 -10.39
CA LEU A 769 -36.20 -19.71 -11.58
C LEU A 769 -35.48 -18.41 -11.18
N GLN A 770 -34.31 -18.17 -11.76
CA GLN A 770 -33.50 -16.96 -11.55
C GLN A 770 -33.63 -15.98 -12.73
N PHE A 771 -33.50 -16.46 -13.96
CA PHE A 771 -33.71 -15.68 -15.19
C PHE A 771 -33.96 -16.59 -16.40
N ILE A 772 -34.46 -16.01 -17.49
CA ILE A 772 -34.64 -16.62 -18.81
C ILE A 772 -33.92 -15.74 -19.85
N SER A 773 -33.10 -16.32 -20.72
CA SER A 773 -32.30 -15.58 -21.71
C SER A 773 -32.32 -16.26 -23.07
N VAL A 774 -32.45 -15.48 -24.14
CA VAL A 774 -32.28 -15.91 -25.56
C VAL A 774 -31.01 -15.35 -26.19
N ILE A 775 -30.14 -14.76 -25.36
CA ILE A 775 -28.83 -14.30 -25.79
C ILE A 775 -27.92 -15.53 -25.90
N PRO A 776 -27.35 -15.81 -27.09
CA PRO A 776 -26.46 -16.94 -27.28
C PRO A 776 -25.25 -16.87 -26.35
N GLY A 777 -24.86 -18.02 -25.81
CA GLY A 777 -23.71 -18.13 -24.94
C GLY A 777 -23.06 -19.49 -25.06
N ARG A 778 -22.03 -19.72 -24.25
CA ARG A 778 -21.36 -21.00 -24.14
C ARG A 778 -21.37 -21.40 -22.67
N THR A 779 -21.65 -22.65 -22.34
CA THR A 779 -21.56 -23.11 -20.95
C THR A 779 -20.09 -23.22 -20.55
N SER A 780 -19.81 -23.32 -19.24
CA SER A 780 -18.46 -23.61 -18.72
C SER A 780 -17.91 -24.96 -19.23
N ALA A 781 -18.79 -25.86 -19.68
CA ALA A 781 -18.45 -27.13 -20.34
C ALA A 781 -18.16 -26.99 -21.86
N GLY A 782 -18.17 -25.76 -22.40
CA GLY A 782 -17.86 -25.50 -23.81
C GLY A 782 -19.00 -25.76 -24.79
N ILE A 783 -20.22 -26.01 -24.31
CA ILE A 783 -21.42 -26.26 -25.14
C ILE A 783 -22.05 -24.91 -25.49
N ASN A 784 -22.21 -24.63 -26.78
CA ASN A 784 -22.93 -23.43 -27.23
C ASN A 784 -24.43 -23.61 -26.96
N TYR A 785 -25.06 -22.62 -26.35
CA TYR A 785 -26.50 -22.56 -26.17
C TYR A 785 -27.06 -21.32 -26.84
N LEU A 786 -28.28 -21.44 -27.36
CA LEU A 786 -29.01 -20.32 -27.95
C LEU A 786 -29.78 -19.54 -26.88
N GLY A 787 -30.19 -20.20 -25.79
CA GLY A 787 -30.80 -19.60 -24.61
C GLY A 787 -30.55 -20.43 -23.34
N VAL A 788 -30.88 -19.86 -22.17
CA VAL A 788 -30.84 -20.53 -20.86
C VAL A 788 -31.96 -20.02 -19.95
N ALA A 789 -32.68 -20.96 -19.33
CA ALA A 789 -33.45 -20.78 -18.11
C ALA A 789 -32.66 -21.34 -16.90
N ALA A 790 -32.25 -20.47 -15.97
CA ALA A 790 -31.41 -20.86 -14.83
C ALA A 790 -32.22 -21.05 -13.53
N TYR A 791 -31.84 -22.05 -12.73
CA TYR A 791 -32.53 -22.45 -11.50
C TYR A 791 -31.57 -22.59 -10.30
N ASP A 792 -32.08 -22.47 -9.06
CA ASP A 792 -31.34 -22.82 -7.84
C ASP A 792 -30.96 -24.32 -7.79
N LYS A 793 -29.90 -24.67 -7.05
CA LYS A 793 -29.40 -26.06 -6.90
C LYS A 793 -30.44 -27.02 -6.30
N ASP A 794 -30.33 -28.28 -6.71
CA ASP A 794 -31.04 -29.43 -6.15
C ASP A 794 -30.76 -29.58 -4.64
N ILE A 795 -31.79 -29.44 -3.79
CA ILE A 795 -31.67 -29.64 -2.32
C ILE A 795 -32.05 -31.08 -1.89
N PHE A 796 -32.36 -32.01 -2.81
CA PHE A 796 -32.96 -33.29 -2.44
C PHE A 796 -32.06 -34.52 -2.60
N THR A 797 -31.94 -35.29 -1.52
CA THR A 797 -31.33 -36.63 -1.46
C THR A 797 -32.35 -37.77 -1.69
N SER A 798 -33.65 -37.50 -1.87
CA SER A 798 -34.66 -38.52 -2.20
C SER A 798 -35.52 -38.16 -3.43
N LEU A 799 -35.37 -38.96 -4.49
CA LEU A 799 -36.15 -38.87 -5.74
C LEU A 799 -37.39 -39.76 -5.61
N THR A 800 -38.56 -39.18 -5.33
CA THR A 800 -39.85 -39.92 -5.45
C THR A 800 -40.26 -40.06 -6.92
N TYR A 801 -41.08 -41.06 -7.27
CA TYR A 801 -41.56 -41.28 -8.65
C TYR A 801 -42.30 -40.04 -9.20
N LYS A 802 -43.07 -39.37 -8.34
CA LYS A 802 -43.77 -38.13 -8.67
C LYS A 802 -42.80 -36.98 -8.98
N ASN A 803 -41.70 -36.87 -8.24
CA ASN A 803 -40.68 -35.85 -8.47
C ASN A 803 -39.86 -36.14 -9.74
N LEU A 804 -39.59 -37.42 -10.03
CA LEU A 804 -38.94 -37.83 -11.28
C LEU A 804 -39.76 -37.41 -12.50
N ILE A 805 -41.06 -37.73 -12.53
CA ILE A 805 -41.96 -37.32 -13.62
C ILE A 805 -41.94 -35.80 -13.81
N LYS A 806 -41.99 -35.02 -12.72
CA LYS A 806 -41.97 -33.56 -12.79
C LYS A 806 -40.64 -32.99 -13.27
N ARG A 807 -39.52 -33.61 -12.90
CA ARG A 807 -38.18 -33.22 -13.37
C ARG A 807 -38.02 -33.51 -14.86
N VAL A 808 -38.47 -34.68 -15.30
CA VAL A 808 -38.51 -35.03 -16.72
C VAL A 808 -39.46 -34.08 -17.47
N ALA A 809 -40.61 -33.73 -16.89
CA ALA A 809 -41.54 -32.76 -17.47
C ALA A 809 -40.88 -31.37 -17.66
N GLY A 810 -40.12 -30.88 -16.67
CA GLY A 810 -39.39 -29.61 -16.79
C GLY A 810 -38.36 -29.59 -17.92
N LEU A 811 -37.65 -30.70 -18.14
CA LEU A 811 -36.70 -30.84 -19.27
C LEU A 811 -37.41 -31.00 -20.61
N LEU A 812 -38.54 -31.72 -20.66
CA LEU A 812 -39.30 -31.87 -21.91
C LEU A 812 -40.09 -30.60 -22.28
N ALA A 813 -40.21 -29.63 -21.36
CA ALA A 813 -41.04 -28.45 -21.55
C ALA A 813 -40.58 -27.56 -22.70
N GLY A 814 -39.25 -27.40 -22.89
CA GLY A 814 -38.69 -26.54 -23.92
C GLY A 814 -39.06 -26.98 -25.33
N GLY A 815 -38.68 -28.19 -25.73
CA GLY A 815 -39.03 -28.71 -27.06
C GLY A 815 -40.53 -28.93 -27.28
N MET A 816 -41.32 -29.15 -26.23
CA MET A 816 -42.78 -29.19 -26.37
C MET A 816 -43.37 -27.81 -26.64
N ALA A 817 -42.84 -26.76 -26.01
CA ALA A 817 -43.24 -25.38 -26.31
C ALA A 817 -42.88 -24.98 -27.74
N GLU A 818 -41.69 -25.35 -28.24
CA GLU A 818 -41.32 -25.16 -29.66
C GLU A 818 -42.33 -25.82 -30.60
N LYS A 819 -42.65 -27.09 -30.35
CA LYS A 819 -43.57 -27.87 -31.19
C LYS A 819 -45.00 -27.33 -31.15
N MET A 820 -45.49 -26.90 -29.99
CA MET A 820 -46.79 -26.24 -29.84
C MET A 820 -46.84 -24.90 -30.59
N ALA A 821 -45.72 -24.19 -30.68
CA ALA A 821 -45.59 -22.96 -31.46
C ALA A 821 -45.37 -23.19 -32.98
N GLY A 822 -45.33 -24.45 -33.44
CA GLY A 822 -45.19 -24.80 -34.86
C GLY A 822 -43.75 -24.86 -35.37
N TYR A 823 -42.75 -24.90 -34.48
CA TYR A 823 -41.34 -25.04 -34.86
C TYR A 823 -40.89 -26.51 -34.89
N ASN A 824 -39.82 -26.78 -35.64
CA ASN A 824 -39.10 -28.05 -35.55
C ASN A 824 -38.31 -28.11 -34.23
N LEU A 825 -38.02 -29.33 -33.76
CA LEU A 825 -37.27 -29.53 -32.52
C LEU A 825 -35.82 -29.06 -32.69
N SER A 826 -35.38 -28.15 -31.82
CA SER A 826 -34.06 -27.51 -31.91
C SER A 826 -32.91 -28.38 -31.38
N SER A 827 -31.68 -27.89 -31.47
CA SER A 827 -30.53 -28.51 -30.80
C SER A 827 -30.63 -28.47 -29.26
N GLY A 828 -31.39 -27.52 -28.70
CA GLY A 828 -31.67 -27.45 -27.26
C GLY A 828 -32.41 -28.70 -26.78
N TRP A 829 -33.42 -29.13 -27.55
CA TRP A 829 -34.18 -30.34 -27.27
C TRP A 829 -33.32 -31.60 -27.21
N SER A 830 -32.36 -31.73 -28.14
CA SER A 830 -31.42 -32.86 -28.13
C SER A 830 -30.58 -32.92 -26.85
N ASN A 831 -30.16 -31.76 -26.34
CA ASN A 831 -29.42 -31.67 -25.07
C ASN A 831 -30.30 -31.98 -23.85
N ASP A 832 -31.56 -31.54 -23.85
CA ASP A 832 -32.50 -31.87 -22.77
C ASP A 832 -32.82 -33.35 -22.72
N LEU A 833 -32.93 -34.01 -23.88
CA LEU A 833 -33.12 -35.47 -23.95
C LEU A 833 -31.93 -36.24 -23.37
N LEU A 834 -30.70 -35.76 -23.57
CA LEU A 834 -29.52 -36.34 -22.92
C LEU A 834 -29.60 -36.20 -21.40
N GLN A 835 -30.03 -35.04 -20.88
CA GLN A 835 -30.23 -34.86 -19.44
C GLN A 835 -31.35 -35.74 -18.89
N VAL A 836 -32.47 -35.87 -19.62
CA VAL A 836 -33.56 -36.80 -19.28
C VAL A 836 -33.03 -38.22 -19.18
N ARG A 837 -32.24 -38.66 -20.17
CA ARG A 837 -31.58 -39.97 -20.17
C ARG A 837 -30.70 -40.14 -18.93
N THR A 838 -29.83 -39.18 -18.62
CA THR A 838 -28.94 -39.25 -17.45
C THR A 838 -29.71 -39.32 -16.13
N ILE A 839 -30.75 -38.49 -15.96
CA ILE A 839 -31.55 -38.46 -14.72
C ILE A 839 -32.33 -39.76 -14.54
N ILE A 840 -32.94 -40.27 -15.61
CA ILE A 840 -33.66 -41.54 -15.59
C ILE A 840 -32.67 -42.68 -15.30
N GLN A 841 -31.55 -42.75 -16.00
CA GLN A 841 -30.50 -43.75 -15.71
C GLN A 841 -30.02 -43.66 -14.26
N HIS A 842 -29.79 -42.46 -13.72
CA HIS A 842 -29.37 -42.30 -12.34
C HIS A 842 -30.47 -42.73 -11.35
N ALA A 843 -31.71 -42.32 -11.57
CA ALA A 843 -32.84 -42.63 -10.69
C ALA A 843 -33.13 -44.14 -10.62
N PHE A 844 -33.05 -44.82 -11.76
CA PHE A 844 -33.38 -46.24 -11.88
C PHE A 844 -32.18 -47.19 -11.68
N LEU A 845 -30.95 -46.79 -12.05
CA LEU A 845 -29.76 -47.66 -11.94
C LEU A 845 -28.95 -47.44 -10.66
N LYS A 846 -28.95 -46.22 -10.09
CA LYS A 846 -28.15 -45.90 -8.89
C LYS A 846 -28.93 -45.95 -7.58
N GLY A 847 -30.20 -46.40 -7.62
CA GLY A 847 -30.94 -46.82 -6.43
C GLY A 847 -31.28 -45.71 -5.43
N THR A 848 -31.67 -44.52 -5.89
CA THR A 848 -32.40 -43.58 -5.01
C THR A 848 -33.77 -44.19 -4.71
N VAL A 849 -34.04 -44.49 -3.44
CA VAL A 849 -35.28 -45.12 -2.93
C VAL A 849 -36.52 -44.45 -3.55
N LEU A 850 -37.15 -45.13 -4.51
CA LEU A 850 -38.49 -44.81 -4.99
C LEU A 850 -39.48 -45.37 -3.95
N GLU A 851 -39.83 -44.57 -2.94
CA GLU A 851 -40.89 -44.97 -1.99
C GLU A 851 -42.19 -45.28 -2.75
N GLY A 852 -42.72 -46.49 -2.53
CA GLY A 852 -44.12 -46.83 -2.82
C GLY A 852 -44.43 -47.56 -4.12
N LYS A 853 -43.47 -47.85 -5.01
CA LYS A 853 -43.65 -48.84 -6.09
C LYS A 853 -42.34 -49.59 -6.33
N GLY A 854 -42.38 -50.90 -6.10
CA GLY A 854 -41.22 -51.77 -6.03
C GLY A 854 -40.28 -51.71 -7.25
N PHE A 855 -39.04 -51.31 -6.98
CA PHE A 855 -37.87 -51.71 -7.76
C PHE A 855 -36.79 -52.18 -6.76
N GLU A 856 -37.08 -53.27 -6.05
CA GLU A 856 -36.06 -54.00 -5.28
C GLU A 856 -35.08 -54.78 -6.19
N PHE A 857 -35.31 -54.80 -7.50
CA PHE A 857 -34.48 -55.51 -8.45
C PHE A 857 -33.63 -54.50 -9.23
N ILE A 858 -32.31 -54.75 -9.28
CA ILE A 858 -31.24 -53.87 -9.77
C ILE A 858 -30.63 -52.94 -8.69
N ARG A 859 -30.32 -53.48 -7.50
CA ARG A 859 -29.10 -53.04 -6.80
C ARG A 859 -27.91 -53.74 -7.47
N ILE A 860 -27.15 -53.03 -8.31
CA ILE A 860 -25.92 -53.57 -8.87
C ILE A 860 -24.76 -53.05 -8.03
N GLN A 861 -24.07 -53.95 -7.33
CA GLN A 861 -22.72 -53.68 -6.83
C GLN A 861 -21.73 -53.85 -8.00
N GLY A 862 -21.14 -52.76 -8.46
CA GLY A 862 -20.15 -52.76 -9.55
C GLY A 862 -19.58 -51.37 -9.84
N LYS A 863 -18.38 -51.32 -10.43
CA LYS A 863 -17.71 -50.07 -10.84
C LYS A 863 -18.53 -49.31 -11.90
N GLU A 864 -18.50 -47.99 -11.80
CA GLU A 864 -19.46 -46.99 -12.28
C GLU A 864 -19.96 -47.04 -13.74
N ASN A 865 -19.35 -47.83 -14.64
CA ASN A 865 -19.58 -47.71 -16.10
C ASN A 865 -20.00 -49.00 -16.83
N ASN A 866 -20.24 -50.14 -16.17
CA ASN A 866 -20.61 -51.39 -16.85
C ASN A 866 -21.73 -52.17 -16.13
N VAL A 867 -22.94 -51.62 -16.18
CA VAL A 867 -24.17 -52.32 -15.76
C VAL A 867 -24.67 -53.17 -16.94
N LYS A 868 -24.55 -54.51 -16.86
CA LYS A 868 -25.19 -55.43 -17.82
C LYS A 868 -26.54 -55.87 -17.27
N LEU A 869 -27.62 -55.39 -17.88
CA LEU A 869 -28.99 -55.82 -17.59
C LEU A 869 -29.31 -57.12 -18.37
N SER A 870 -30.13 -58.00 -17.80
CA SER A 870 -30.71 -59.11 -18.58
C SER A 870 -31.70 -58.57 -19.62
N LYS A 871 -31.98 -59.33 -20.69
CA LYS A 871 -32.97 -58.93 -21.73
C LYS A 871 -34.35 -58.63 -21.14
N GLU A 872 -34.76 -59.32 -20.08
CA GLU A 872 -36.03 -59.08 -19.40
C GLU A 872 -36.01 -57.83 -18.50
N GLN A 873 -34.89 -57.57 -17.82
CA GLN A 873 -34.68 -56.35 -17.05
C GLN A 873 -34.62 -55.12 -17.95
N GLU A 874 -33.95 -55.24 -19.10
CA GLU A 874 -33.89 -54.20 -20.11
C GLU A 874 -35.27 -53.87 -20.68
N LYS A 875 -36.07 -54.90 -21.00
CA LYS A 875 -37.46 -54.72 -21.46
C LYS A 875 -38.32 -54.01 -20.39
N ARG A 876 -38.27 -54.45 -19.14
CA ARG A 876 -39.02 -53.81 -18.03
C ARG A 876 -38.55 -52.38 -17.76
N PHE A 877 -37.24 -52.13 -17.83
CA PHE A 877 -36.68 -50.79 -17.71
C PHE A 877 -37.21 -49.88 -18.83
N GLN A 878 -37.18 -50.34 -20.08
CA GLN A 878 -37.72 -49.58 -21.21
C GLN A 878 -39.21 -49.25 -21.03
N GLU A 879 -40.04 -50.21 -20.63
CA GLU A 879 -41.48 -49.98 -20.39
C GLU A 879 -41.73 -48.90 -19.32
N GLU A 880 -40.90 -48.84 -18.27
CA GLU A 880 -41.04 -47.85 -17.20
C GLU A 880 -40.52 -46.47 -17.59
N VAL A 881 -39.41 -46.42 -18.33
CA VAL A 881 -38.93 -45.17 -18.94
C VAL A 881 -40.00 -44.58 -19.85
N GLU A 882 -40.64 -45.41 -20.68
CA GLU A 882 -41.76 -44.98 -21.54
C GLU A 882 -42.92 -44.41 -20.72
N LYS A 883 -43.33 -45.09 -19.63
CA LYS A 883 -44.38 -44.58 -18.73
C LYS A 883 -44.03 -43.23 -18.13
N VAL A 884 -42.80 -43.06 -17.62
CA VAL A 884 -42.34 -41.77 -17.05
C VAL A 884 -42.39 -40.66 -18.10
N ILE A 885 -41.91 -40.93 -19.32
CA ILE A 885 -41.93 -39.95 -20.41
C ILE A 885 -43.37 -39.59 -20.82
N ILE A 886 -44.28 -40.57 -20.93
CA ILE A 886 -45.69 -40.33 -21.28
C ILE A 886 -46.37 -39.45 -20.22
N LEU A 887 -46.19 -39.79 -18.94
CA LEU A 887 -46.76 -39.02 -17.83
C LEU A 887 -46.18 -37.60 -17.77
N ALA A 888 -44.87 -37.46 -18.00
CA ALA A 888 -44.20 -36.16 -18.06
C ALA A 888 -44.74 -35.30 -19.22
N LYS A 889 -44.85 -35.87 -20.44
CA LYS A 889 -45.44 -35.18 -21.60
C LYS A 889 -46.86 -34.72 -21.34
N LYS A 890 -47.69 -35.56 -20.71
CA LYS A 890 -49.07 -35.21 -20.37
C LYS A 890 -49.14 -34.02 -19.41
N GLU A 891 -48.25 -33.97 -18.43
CA GLU A 891 -48.15 -32.85 -17.48
C GLU A 891 -47.67 -31.56 -18.17
N VAL A 892 -46.69 -31.66 -19.07
CA VAL A 892 -46.19 -30.53 -19.88
C VAL A 892 -47.32 -29.92 -20.69
N VAL A 893 -48.01 -30.73 -21.51
CA VAL A 893 -49.08 -30.25 -22.40
C VAL A 893 -50.20 -29.62 -21.57
N LYS A 894 -50.62 -30.26 -20.47
CA LYS A 894 -51.65 -29.72 -19.58
C LYS A 894 -51.26 -28.35 -19.02
N THR A 895 -50.01 -28.18 -18.62
CA THR A 895 -49.52 -26.93 -18.01
C THR A 895 -49.34 -25.83 -19.04
N LEU A 896 -48.68 -26.13 -20.17
CA LEU A 896 -48.44 -25.16 -21.24
C LEU A 896 -49.74 -24.71 -21.89
N THR A 897 -50.70 -25.61 -22.13
CA THR A 897 -52.01 -25.24 -22.69
C THR A 897 -52.74 -24.25 -21.80
N LYS A 898 -52.75 -24.49 -20.47
CA LYS A 898 -53.39 -23.60 -19.50
C LYS A 898 -52.73 -22.22 -19.41
N LYS A 899 -51.41 -22.15 -19.65
CA LYS A 899 -50.60 -20.94 -19.50
C LYS A 899 -50.10 -20.37 -20.84
N TRP A 900 -50.65 -20.80 -21.98
CA TRP A 900 -50.07 -20.50 -23.30
C TRP A 900 -49.97 -19.00 -23.59
N SER A 901 -51.00 -18.23 -23.25
CA SER A 901 -50.96 -16.78 -23.41
C SER A 901 -49.88 -16.12 -22.54
N ASN A 902 -49.59 -16.66 -21.35
CA ASN A 902 -48.48 -16.20 -20.51
C ASN A 902 -47.12 -16.57 -21.15
N VAL A 903 -47.00 -17.73 -21.78
CA VAL A 903 -45.82 -18.14 -22.56
C VAL A 903 -45.55 -17.14 -23.69
N GLU A 904 -46.57 -16.77 -24.46
CA GLU A 904 -46.43 -15.78 -25.54
C GLU A 904 -46.01 -14.40 -25.03
N LYS A 905 -46.55 -13.94 -23.89
CA LYS A 905 -46.10 -12.69 -23.26
C LYS A 905 -44.62 -12.75 -22.84
N VAL A 906 -44.15 -13.89 -22.31
CA VAL A 906 -42.73 -14.09 -21.97
C VAL A 906 -41.88 -14.06 -23.23
N VAL A 907 -42.32 -14.73 -24.31
CA VAL A 907 -41.63 -14.72 -25.61
C VAL A 907 -41.53 -13.30 -26.17
N ASP A 908 -42.62 -12.53 -26.16
CA ASP A 908 -42.62 -11.15 -26.63
C ASP A 908 -41.68 -10.26 -25.82
N LEU A 909 -41.58 -10.49 -24.51
CA LEU A 909 -40.67 -9.76 -23.65
C LEU A 909 -39.20 -10.18 -23.90
N LEU A 910 -38.93 -11.47 -24.15
CA LEU A 910 -37.60 -11.98 -24.54
C LEU A 910 -37.16 -11.42 -25.89
N MET A 911 -38.07 -11.35 -26.86
CA MET A 911 -37.80 -10.75 -28.18
C MET A 911 -37.46 -9.26 -28.10
N LYS A 912 -37.92 -8.56 -27.05
CA LYS A 912 -37.61 -7.15 -26.79
C LYS A 912 -36.35 -6.93 -25.96
N LYS A 913 -36.14 -7.73 -24.91
CA LYS A 913 -35.08 -7.50 -23.91
C LYS A 913 -33.89 -8.46 -24.00
N GLY A 914 -34.04 -9.61 -24.65
CA GLY A 914 -33.04 -10.68 -24.70
C GLY A 914 -32.94 -11.50 -23.40
N THR A 915 -33.13 -10.90 -22.23
CA THR A 915 -33.14 -11.57 -20.93
C THR A 915 -34.24 -11.02 -20.03
N ILE A 916 -34.88 -11.89 -19.25
CA ILE A 916 -35.94 -11.59 -18.27
C ILE A 916 -35.52 -12.17 -16.92
N ASN A 917 -35.62 -11.39 -15.85
CA ASN A 917 -35.31 -11.87 -14.50
C ASN A 917 -36.51 -12.55 -13.81
N ALA A 918 -36.28 -13.21 -12.67
CA ALA A 918 -37.32 -13.90 -11.91
C ALA A 918 -38.51 -13.01 -11.49
N LYS A 919 -38.27 -11.72 -11.20
CA LYS A 919 -39.33 -10.78 -10.79
C LYS A 919 -40.25 -10.44 -11.96
N GLU A 920 -39.67 -10.18 -13.12
CA GLU A 920 -40.42 -9.93 -14.35
C GLU A 920 -41.19 -11.17 -14.80
N PHE A 921 -40.56 -12.35 -14.75
CA PHE A 921 -41.23 -13.62 -15.05
C PHE A 921 -42.40 -13.89 -14.10
N SER A 922 -42.19 -13.78 -12.79
CA SER A 922 -43.25 -14.03 -11.79
C SER A 922 -44.42 -13.04 -11.88
N THR A 923 -44.18 -11.83 -12.40
CA THR A 923 -45.26 -10.87 -12.68
C THR A 923 -46.16 -11.39 -13.80
N ILE A 924 -45.58 -11.93 -14.87
CA ILE A 924 -46.32 -12.53 -15.99
C ILE A 924 -46.97 -13.86 -15.57
N GLU A 925 -46.29 -14.65 -14.75
CA GLU A 925 -46.81 -15.95 -14.28
C GLU A 925 -48.06 -15.79 -13.40
N ASN A 926 -48.09 -14.79 -12.52
CA ASN A 926 -49.19 -14.57 -11.57
C ASN A 926 -50.32 -13.68 -12.13
N ASP A 927 -50.21 -13.22 -13.38
CA ASP A 927 -51.22 -12.40 -14.02
C ASP A 927 -52.48 -13.23 -14.32
N LYS A 928 -53.49 -13.09 -13.44
CA LYS A 928 -54.80 -13.76 -13.54
C LYS A 928 -55.76 -13.07 -14.53
N SER A 929 -55.40 -11.92 -15.08
CA SER A 929 -56.23 -11.21 -16.07
C SER A 929 -56.27 -11.93 -17.43
N ILE A 930 -55.37 -12.90 -17.61
CA ILE A 930 -55.24 -13.72 -18.81
C ILE A 930 -56.08 -14.99 -18.61
N ARG A 931 -57.35 -14.98 -19.01
CA ARG A 931 -58.19 -16.20 -19.01
C ARG A 931 -58.23 -16.88 -20.39
N GLU A 932 -57.99 -18.19 -20.32
CA GLU A 932 -58.33 -19.33 -21.19
C GLU A 932 -58.94 -19.04 -22.58
N ALA A 933 -58.18 -19.40 -23.64
CA ALA A 933 -58.70 -19.99 -24.87
C ALA A 933 -57.54 -20.50 -25.75
N TRP A 934 -57.03 -21.68 -25.45
CA TRP A 934 -56.52 -22.54 -26.52
C TRP A 934 -57.40 -23.78 -26.47
N GLU A 935 -58.44 -23.80 -27.31
CA GLU A 935 -59.14 -25.05 -27.58
C GLU A 935 -58.09 -26.00 -28.17
N VAL A 936 -57.78 -27.04 -27.41
CA VAL A 936 -56.94 -28.13 -27.88
C VAL A 936 -57.66 -28.70 -29.09
N ASP A 937 -57.09 -28.48 -30.28
CA ASP A 937 -57.51 -29.24 -31.45
C ASP A 937 -57.32 -30.72 -31.07
N SER A 938 -58.45 -31.41 -30.89
CA SER A 938 -58.55 -32.82 -30.52
C SER A 938 -57.84 -33.76 -31.51
N ASN A 939 -57.25 -33.23 -32.58
CA ASN A 939 -56.49 -33.92 -33.60
C ASN A 939 -54.97 -33.79 -33.52
N LEU A 940 -54.37 -33.58 -32.35
CA LEU A 940 -52.93 -33.86 -32.15
C LEU A 940 -52.63 -35.38 -32.20
N LYS A 941 -52.94 -36.01 -33.34
CA LYS A 941 -52.55 -37.37 -33.76
C LYS A 941 -51.04 -37.52 -34.02
N VAL A 942 -50.23 -36.54 -33.64
CA VAL A 942 -48.77 -36.56 -33.81
C VAL A 942 -48.06 -37.32 -32.66
N TYR A 943 -48.78 -37.72 -31.60
CA TYR A 943 -48.16 -38.27 -30.39
C TYR A 943 -48.08 -39.80 -30.29
N GLN A 944 -48.41 -40.54 -31.36
CA GLN A 944 -48.34 -42.02 -31.37
C GLN A 944 -47.21 -42.62 -32.21
N ALA A 945 -46.42 -41.85 -32.99
CA ALA A 945 -45.64 -42.44 -34.09
C ALA A 945 -44.12 -42.19 -34.10
N ALA A 946 -43.50 -41.73 -33.02
CA ALA A 946 -42.04 -41.84 -32.88
C ALA A 946 -41.75 -42.83 -31.75
N SER A 947 -41.50 -44.09 -32.12
CA SER A 947 -41.18 -45.14 -31.16
C SER A 947 -40.00 -44.68 -30.29
N CYS A 948 -40.15 -44.77 -28.97
CA CYS A 948 -39.08 -44.53 -27.99
C CYS A 948 -37.81 -45.37 -28.29
N LYS A 949 -37.90 -46.40 -29.13
CA LYS A 949 -36.79 -47.24 -29.61
C LYS A 949 -35.67 -46.53 -30.38
N SER A 950 -35.92 -45.45 -31.11
CA SER A 950 -34.86 -44.78 -31.89
C SER A 950 -34.11 -43.69 -31.11
N LEU A 951 -34.51 -43.43 -29.87
CA LEU A 951 -34.04 -42.33 -29.03
C LEU A 951 -33.17 -42.78 -27.84
N PHE A 952 -32.98 -44.08 -27.65
CA PHE A 952 -32.20 -44.67 -26.54
C PHE A 952 -30.96 -45.44 -27.02
#